data_AF-A0A0C4EB04-F1
#
_entry.id   AF-A0A0C4EB04-F1
#
_cell.length_a   1.000
_cell.length_b   1.000
_cell.length_c   1.000
_cell.angle_alpha   90.00
_cell.angle_beta   90.00
_cell.angle_gamma   90.00
#
_symmetry.space_group_name_H-M   'P 1'
#
loop_
_entity.id
_entity.type
_entity.pdbx_description
1 polymer ?
#
loop_
_entity_poly.entity_id
_entity_poly.type
_entity_poly.pdbx_seq_one_letter_code
_entity_poly.pdbx_strand_id
1 'polypeptide(L)'
;MVSTAVAQALRWFSHLPRRLKMSSPGDESCSCGQPPTNVLLIGCTQHGKSSVIRSLYDYAGHGQAGDAVKIGSHGNSSTTKECSVYPLTVKLREHFLKDVNGKALSIDNADEVGDAEDLADEYYPAPSQDGDNDTGGEMASAIRHETTHTGEHLHLRLIDTPGLDDSDGGPKAARDGGANTTHMNVEDEKHKMAIYRAIAEAGSINSVCFIVSSEANLGATLPRILREYKELFRAMGVGGNTHVLHTRVNQYDMWNKMQTRPHAVSTAICDWTAPHALINNLPDGVVAEYLAQTSLAGLLKRIALDSPQPVPDLGYPKSHAHRAMEAQIRDAMQAGLAGWQHKIKQEQKQIDELEIQRVGLEARHSKQMDIWRELNSEYERLDTCDEVEIRDFHGWAAWSFLFVPARMDVHLSTDHPIRNIRRDTPDHARWEGPGDDHWRNSGGRHFAETLVAHGIFTNIWATVWLYGWRKDIEAGRLSTLHAERDEAWYAHAGTRERICEIERDMARRKGVKEELERSRDAVEARIAELQADRIPLQVIQERGHYLGTASVISYSYGMGITEDVLDMSLLPTAPDASAKSAALEKYRGRVEELGKDKTEQTQLEGPYKAAEAMVNVVLARDTCRAGLFAALTMSIAQFGHDSEAVWERIFAELEECYTKDSQNWDRFVELL
;
A
#
# COMPACT_ATOMS: atom_id res chain seq x y z
N MET A 1 -5.55 23.30 27.78
CA MET A 1 -5.96 23.80 26.45
C MET A 1 -6.13 22.70 25.39
N VAL A 2 -5.71 21.44 25.62
CA VAL A 2 -5.87 20.34 24.64
C VAL A 2 -7.28 19.71 24.62
N SER A 3 -8.06 19.84 25.70
CA SER A 3 -9.38 19.21 25.82
C SER A 3 -10.50 19.92 25.04
N THR A 4 -10.39 21.22 24.79
CA THR A 4 -11.42 22.02 24.10
C THR A 4 -11.37 21.84 22.57
N ALA A 5 -10.19 21.59 22.02
CA ALA A 5 -9.99 21.35 20.58
C ALA A 5 -10.57 19.99 20.13
N VAL A 6 -10.43 18.95 20.96
CA VAL A 6 -11.01 17.62 20.67
C VAL A 6 -12.54 17.65 20.72
N ALA A 7 -13.12 18.43 21.65
CA ALA A 7 -14.57 18.60 21.75
C ALA A 7 -15.17 19.45 20.61
N GLN A 8 -14.41 20.41 20.05
CA GLN A 8 -14.81 21.17 18.87
C GLN A 8 -14.67 20.36 17.57
N ALA A 9 -13.63 19.53 17.45
CA ALA A 9 -13.46 18.61 16.33
C ALA A 9 -14.62 17.60 16.23
N LEU A 10 -15.04 17.03 17.37
CA LEU A 10 -16.17 16.09 17.42
C LEU A 10 -17.54 16.74 17.13
N ARG A 11 -17.71 18.06 17.37
CA ARG A 11 -18.91 18.82 16.97
C ARG A 11 -18.91 19.22 15.49
N TRP A 12 -17.75 19.25 14.84
CA TRP A 12 -17.63 19.50 13.40
C TRP A 12 -17.89 18.24 12.56
N PHE A 13 -17.54 17.05 13.08
CA PHE A 13 -17.82 15.77 12.43
C PHE A 13 -19.31 15.47 12.21
N SER A 14 -20.23 16.10 12.96
CA SER A 14 -21.68 15.95 12.76
C SER A 14 -22.27 16.84 11.65
N HIS A 15 -21.47 17.69 11.00
CA HIS A 15 -21.92 18.64 9.98
C HIS A 15 -21.18 18.57 8.64
N LEU A 16 -20.31 17.59 8.43
CA LEU A 16 -19.75 17.34 7.09
C LEU A 16 -20.87 16.94 6.12
N PRO A 17 -20.98 17.57 4.94
CA PRO A 17 -21.93 17.15 3.94
C PRO A 17 -21.56 15.73 3.53
N ARG A 18 -22.41 14.76 3.89
CA ARG A 18 -22.40 13.45 3.22
C ARG A 18 -22.30 13.78 1.74
N ARG A 19 -21.24 13.30 1.07
CA ARG A 19 -21.18 13.23 -0.39
C ARG A 19 -22.59 12.89 -0.83
N LEU A 20 -23.17 13.76 -1.65
CA LEU A 20 -24.36 13.44 -2.40
C LEU A 20 -24.02 12.15 -3.17
N LYS A 21 -24.27 10.98 -2.54
CA LYS A 21 -24.92 9.90 -3.24
C LYS A 21 -26.08 10.63 -3.88
N MET A 22 -25.97 10.91 -5.18
CA MET A 22 -27.18 10.99 -5.97
C MET A 22 -27.92 9.73 -5.55
N SER A 23 -28.97 9.90 -4.74
CA SER A 23 -29.99 8.90 -4.60
C SER A 23 -30.27 8.50 -6.04
N SER A 24 -29.87 7.29 -6.41
CA SER A 24 -30.19 6.72 -7.70
C SER A 24 -31.67 7.05 -7.90
N PRO A 25 -32.04 7.82 -8.95
CA PRO A 25 -33.44 8.10 -9.21
C PRO A 25 -34.11 6.74 -9.36
N GLY A 26 -34.87 6.33 -8.34
CA GLY A 26 -35.55 5.05 -8.27
C GLY A 26 -34.62 3.83 -8.32
N ASP A 27 -34.17 3.36 -7.16
CA ASP A 27 -34.04 1.91 -6.93
C ASP A 27 -35.46 1.30 -6.85
N GLU A 28 -36.32 1.63 -7.81
CA GLU A 28 -37.56 0.92 -8.10
C GLU A 28 -37.14 -0.40 -8.73
N SER A 29 -36.55 -1.26 -7.91
CA SER A 29 -36.33 -2.65 -8.26
C SER A 29 -37.69 -3.17 -8.73
N CYS A 30 -37.78 -3.42 -10.03
CA CYS A 30 -38.97 -4.02 -10.59
C CYS A 30 -39.29 -5.26 -9.77
N SER A 31 -40.56 -5.40 -9.38
CA SER A 31 -41.05 -6.51 -8.58
C SER A 31 -40.79 -7.89 -9.22
N CYS A 32 -40.42 -7.91 -10.50
CA CYS A 32 -39.98 -9.08 -11.23
C CYS A 32 -38.67 -9.72 -10.72
N GLY A 33 -37.82 -8.99 -9.98
CA GLY A 33 -36.58 -9.52 -9.41
C GLY A 33 -35.51 -9.93 -10.43
N GLN A 34 -35.67 -9.56 -11.71
CA GLN A 34 -34.68 -9.85 -12.75
C GLN A 34 -33.39 -9.05 -12.50
N PRO A 35 -32.21 -9.67 -12.57
CA PRO A 35 -30.95 -8.95 -12.45
C PRO A 35 -30.76 -8.01 -13.66
N PRO A 36 -30.13 -6.83 -13.47
CA PRO A 36 -29.85 -5.94 -14.58
C PRO A 36 -28.80 -6.53 -15.53
N THR A 37 -29.06 -6.39 -16.82
CA THR A 37 -28.15 -6.70 -17.92
C THR A 37 -27.15 -5.55 -18.07
N ASN A 38 -25.89 -5.82 -17.76
CA ASN A 38 -24.81 -4.84 -17.83
C ASN A 38 -24.28 -4.74 -19.26
N VAL A 39 -24.43 -3.55 -19.88
CA VAL A 39 -24.03 -3.29 -21.27
C VAL A 39 -22.94 -2.24 -21.29
N LEU A 40 -21.77 -2.60 -21.82
CA LEU A 40 -20.64 -1.69 -21.95
C LEU A 40 -20.65 -0.98 -23.32
N LEU A 41 -20.68 0.35 -23.34
CA LEU A 41 -20.74 1.14 -24.56
C LEU A 41 -19.37 1.68 -24.91
N ILE A 42 -18.76 1.19 -25.99
CA ILE A 42 -17.41 1.55 -26.43
C ILE A 42 -17.51 2.27 -27.77
N GLY A 43 -17.06 3.52 -27.85
CA GLY A 43 -17.23 4.33 -29.05
C GLY A 43 -16.16 5.39 -29.17
N CYS A 44 -15.78 5.69 -30.40
CA CYS A 44 -14.71 6.64 -30.68
C CYS A 44 -15.09 8.07 -30.30
N THR A 45 -16.33 8.45 -30.59
CA THR A 45 -16.87 9.76 -30.22
C THR A 45 -17.83 9.61 -29.05
N GLN A 46 -17.80 10.55 -28.11
CA GLN A 46 -18.83 10.61 -27.08
C GLN A 46 -20.23 10.88 -27.66
N HIS A 47 -20.31 11.64 -28.75
CA HIS A 47 -21.58 11.95 -29.41
C HIS A 47 -22.32 10.68 -29.83
N GLY A 48 -21.65 9.73 -30.49
CA GLY A 48 -22.29 8.47 -30.90
C GLY A 48 -22.89 7.73 -29.71
N LYS A 49 -22.16 7.65 -28.60
CA LYS A 49 -22.59 6.95 -27.39
C LYS A 49 -23.78 7.61 -26.72
N SER A 50 -23.70 8.92 -26.46
CA SER A 50 -24.80 9.68 -25.87
C SER A 50 -26.06 9.63 -26.73
N SER A 51 -25.93 9.62 -28.07
CA SER A 51 -27.09 9.45 -28.95
C SER A 51 -27.74 8.07 -28.84
N VAL A 52 -26.95 6.99 -28.73
CA VAL A 52 -27.51 5.64 -28.50
C VAL A 52 -28.23 5.56 -27.17
N ILE A 53 -27.64 6.11 -26.09
CA ILE A 53 -28.26 6.14 -24.77
C ILE A 53 -29.59 6.88 -24.84
N ARG A 54 -29.64 8.06 -25.47
CA ARG A 54 -30.88 8.82 -25.66
C ARG A 54 -31.93 8.04 -26.45
N SER A 55 -31.56 7.45 -27.58
CA SER A 55 -32.46 6.61 -28.38
C SER A 55 -33.05 5.45 -27.57
N LEU A 56 -32.29 4.87 -26.64
CA LEU A 56 -32.79 3.84 -25.72
C LEU A 56 -33.77 4.40 -24.67
N TYR A 57 -33.51 5.59 -24.11
CA TYR A 57 -34.47 6.28 -23.23
C TYR A 57 -35.76 6.63 -23.95
N ASP A 58 -35.68 7.13 -25.18
CA ASP A 58 -36.84 7.46 -26.02
C ASP A 58 -37.65 6.20 -26.33
N TYR A 59 -36.98 5.10 -26.75
CA TYR A 59 -37.61 3.78 -26.93
C TYR A 59 -38.33 3.29 -25.66
N ALA A 60 -37.74 3.51 -24.49
CA ALA A 60 -38.33 3.13 -23.21
C ALA A 60 -39.54 3.98 -22.82
N GLY A 61 -39.78 5.13 -23.46
CA GLY A 61 -40.83 6.09 -23.11
C GLY A 61 -40.39 7.08 -22.02
N HIS A 62 -39.09 7.30 -21.87
CA HIS A 62 -38.48 8.15 -20.84
C HIS A 62 -37.75 9.37 -21.45
N GLY A 63 -38.29 9.96 -22.52
CA GLY A 63 -37.60 11.04 -23.27
C GLY A 63 -37.15 12.23 -22.42
N GLN A 64 -37.92 12.63 -21.41
CA GLN A 64 -37.53 13.69 -20.46
C GLN A 64 -36.28 13.32 -19.64
N ALA A 65 -36.10 12.04 -19.28
CA ALA A 65 -34.87 11.58 -18.63
C ALA A 65 -33.73 11.43 -19.65
N GLY A 66 -34.05 11.08 -20.90
CA GLY A 66 -33.13 11.09 -22.02
C GLY A 66 -32.52 12.48 -22.29
N ASP A 67 -33.28 13.56 -22.09
CA ASP A 67 -32.78 14.94 -22.21
C ASP A 67 -31.74 15.30 -21.15
N ALA A 68 -31.70 14.59 -20.01
CA ALA A 68 -30.67 14.77 -18.98
C ALA A 68 -29.31 14.16 -19.42
N VAL A 69 -29.32 13.26 -20.41
CA VAL A 69 -28.10 12.76 -21.04
C VAL A 69 -27.52 13.89 -21.88
N LYS A 70 -26.47 14.54 -21.37
CA LYS A 70 -25.81 15.64 -22.06
C LYS A 70 -25.20 15.15 -23.38
N ILE A 71 -25.93 15.33 -24.47
CA ILE A 71 -25.37 15.27 -25.83
C ILE A 71 -24.65 16.60 -26.01
N GLY A 72 -23.31 16.57 -26.14
CA GLY A 72 -22.52 17.78 -26.33
C GLY A 72 -23.14 18.66 -27.41
N SER A 73 -23.50 19.89 -27.05
CA SER A 73 -24.28 20.80 -27.90
C SER A 73 -23.57 21.16 -29.21
N HIS A 74 -22.26 20.96 -29.30
CA HIS A 74 -21.43 21.25 -30.48
C HIS A 74 -20.42 20.13 -30.74
N GLY A 75 -20.89 19.01 -31.31
CA GLY A 75 -20.15 18.17 -32.26
C GLY A 75 -18.93 17.35 -31.77
N ASN A 76 -18.08 17.83 -30.86
CA ASN A 76 -16.79 17.19 -30.50
C ASN A 76 -16.35 17.44 -29.04
N SER A 77 -17.05 18.22 -28.21
CA SER A 77 -16.52 18.69 -26.92
C SER A 77 -16.98 17.92 -25.68
N SER A 78 -17.72 16.82 -25.82
CA SER A 78 -18.12 16.02 -24.66
C SER A 78 -16.99 15.09 -24.22
N THR A 79 -16.06 15.60 -23.42
CA THR A 79 -14.96 14.82 -22.82
C THR A 79 -15.44 14.16 -21.53
N THR A 80 -16.27 13.12 -21.63
CA THR A 80 -16.58 12.31 -20.45
C THR A 80 -15.32 11.55 -20.05
N LYS A 81 -14.56 12.07 -19.08
CA LYS A 81 -13.31 11.45 -18.61
C LYS A 81 -13.55 10.26 -17.68
N GLU A 82 -14.75 10.19 -17.10
CA GLU A 82 -15.17 9.14 -16.18
C GLU A 82 -16.27 8.29 -16.81
N CYS A 83 -16.33 7.01 -16.41
CA CYS A 83 -17.42 6.14 -16.83
C CYS A 83 -18.70 6.52 -16.07
N SER A 84 -19.80 6.66 -16.80
CA SER A 84 -21.12 6.95 -16.23
C SER A 84 -22.03 5.73 -16.37
N VAL A 85 -22.92 5.53 -15.41
CA VAL A 85 -23.84 4.39 -15.38
C VAL A 85 -25.27 4.89 -15.49
N TYR A 86 -26.00 4.39 -16.49
CA TYR A 86 -27.39 4.74 -16.75
C TYR A 86 -28.28 3.51 -16.57
N PRO A 87 -29.01 3.39 -15.44
CA PRO A 87 -30.01 2.36 -15.26
C PRO A 87 -31.23 2.67 -16.14
N LEU A 88 -31.79 1.66 -16.81
CA LEU A 88 -32.93 1.82 -17.70
C LEU A 88 -33.78 0.55 -17.71
N THR A 89 -35.09 0.67 -17.48
CA THR A 89 -36.02 -0.44 -17.70
C THR A 89 -36.70 -0.25 -19.05
N VAL A 90 -36.58 -1.23 -19.94
CA VAL A 90 -37.15 -1.17 -21.28
C VAL A 90 -38.25 -2.21 -21.44
N LYS A 91 -39.48 -1.78 -21.75
CA LYS A 91 -40.54 -2.70 -22.18
C LYS A 91 -40.32 -3.04 -23.65
N LEU A 92 -40.17 -4.33 -23.96
CA LEU A 92 -39.95 -4.77 -25.33
C LEU A 92 -41.24 -4.58 -26.14
N ARG A 93 -41.09 -4.10 -27.38
CA ARG A 93 -42.19 -3.81 -28.30
C ARG A 93 -41.95 -4.50 -29.63
N GLU A 94 -43.05 -4.80 -30.29
CA GLU A 94 -43.10 -5.15 -31.70
C GLU A 94 -43.62 -3.94 -32.47
N HIS A 95 -42.99 -3.68 -33.61
CA HIS A 95 -43.27 -2.54 -34.46
C HIS A 95 -43.86 -3.05 -35.76
N PHE A 96 -44.92 -2.40 -36.21
CA PHE A 96 -45.58 -2.71 -37.47
C PHE A 96 -45.78 -1.42 -38.23
N LEU A 97 -45.49 -1.45 -39.52
CA LEU A 97 -45.88 -0.38 -40.44
C LEU A 97 -47.20 -0.81 -41.08
N LYS A 98 -48.25 -0.01 -40.99
CA LYS A 98 -49.56 -0.35 -41.58
C LYS A 98 -50.02 0.71 -42.56
N ASP A 99 -50.64 0.26 -43.64
CA ASP A 99 -51.33 1.14 -44.59
C ASP A 99 -52.66 1.67 -44.00
N VAL A 100 -53.35 2.53 -44.77
CA VAL A 100 -54.69 3.06 -44.43
C VAL A 100 -55.74 1.97 -44.17
N ASN A 101 -55.56 0.77 -44.70
CA ASN A 101 -56.45 -0.37 -44.54
C ASN A 101 -56.09 -1.23 -43.31
N GLY A 102 -55.05 -0.86 -42.56
CA GLY A 102 -54.53 -1.61 -41.43
C GLY A 102 -53.72 -2.85 -41.83
N LYS A 103 -53.37 -3.01 -43.12
CA LYS A 103 -52.54 -4.11 -43.61
C LYS A 103 -51.08 -3.80 -43.27
N ALA A 104 -50.40 -4.76 -42.64
CA ALA A 104 -48.98 -4.65 -42.35
C ALA A 104 -48.17 -4.63 -43.66
N LEU A 105 -47.31 -3.62 -43.78
CA LEU A 105 -46.32 -3.45 -44.82
C LEU A 105 -45.00 -4.10 -44.34
N SER A 106 -44.42 -4.95 -45.19
CA SER A 106 -43.05 -5.45 -45.00
C SER A 106 -42.11 -4.55 -45.78
N ILE A 107 -40.95 -4.24 -45.20
CA ILE A 107 -39.86 -3.52 -45.87
C ILE A 107 -38.65 -4.45 -45.85
N ASP A 108 -38.45 -5.15 -46.95
CA ASP A 108 -37.43 -6.17 -47.16
C ASP A 108 -36.32 -5.71 -48.13
N ASN A 109 -36.52 -4.60 -48.86
CA ASN A 109 -35.53 -4.00 -49.76
C ASN A 109 -35.60 -2.46 -49.83
N ALA A 110 -34.62 -1.83 -50.50
CA ALA A 110 -34.57 -0.37 -50.66
C ALA A 110 -35.72 0.19 -51.49
N ASP A 111 -36.15 -0.54 -52.52
CA ASP A 111 -37.21 -0.06 -53.42
C ASP A 111 -38.53 0.05 -52.63
N GLU A 112 -38.79 -0.90 -51.73
CA GLU A 112 -39.94 -0.88 -50.81
C GLU A 112 -39.88 0.25 -49.76
N VAL A 113 -38.69 0.77 -49.43
CA VAL A 113 -38.57 1.99 -48.60
C VAL A 113 -39.09 3.20 -49.39
N GLY A 114 -38.71 3.30 -50.67
CA GLY A 114 -39.20 4.36 -51.56
C GLY A 114 -40.72 4.30 -51.71
N ASP A 115 -41.26 3.11 -51.98
CA ASP A 115 -42.71 2.90 -52.08
C ASP A 115 -43.44 3.27 -50.77
N ALA A 116 -42.85 2.94 -49.61
CA ALA A 116 -43.40 3.29 -48.31
C ALA A 116 -43.28 4.80 -48.00
N GLU A 117 -42.24 5.49 -48.45
CA GLU A 117 -42.13 6.95 -48.30
C GLU A 117 -43.11 7.69 -49.20
N ASP A 118 -43.24 7.28 -50.47
CA ASP A 118 -44.19 7.83 -51.42
C ASP A 118 -45.63 7.71 -50.87
N LEU A 119 -45.96 6.56 -50.27
CA LEU A 119 -47.22 6.35 -49.57
C LEU A 119 -47.33 7.19 -48.28
N ALA A 120 -46.24 7.41 -47.55
CA ALA A 120 -46.27 8.23 -46.34
C ALA A 120 -46.54 9.71 -46.65
N ASP A 121 -46.06 10.20 -47.79
CA ASP A 121 -46.30 11.54 -48.31
C ASP A 121 -47.71 11.73 -48.88
N GLU A 122 -48.43 10.64 -49.17
CA GLU A 122 -49.86 10.71 -49.47
C GLU A 122 -50.66 11.02 -48.20
N TYR A 123 -51.30 12.19 -48.19
CA TYR A 123 -52.21 12.57 -47.11
C TYR A 123 -53.66 12.28 -47.48
N TYR A 124 -54.35 11.56 -46.61
CA TYR A 124 -55.78 11.29 -46.72
C TYR A 124 -56.54 12.07 -45.64
N PRO A 125 -57.74 12.63 -45.94
CA PRO A 125 -58.58 13.23 -44.92
C PRO A 125 -58.93 12.15 -43.88
N ALA A 126 -58.61 12.38 -42.61
CA ALA A 126 -58.91 11.42 -41.56
C ALA A 126 -60.42 11.12 -41.57
N PRO A 127 -60.84 9.84 -41.54
CA PRO A 127 -62.26 9.50 -41.46
C PRO A 127 -62.84 10.11 -40.17
N SER A 128 -63.77 11.04 -40.32
CA SER A 128 -64.45 11.69 -39.20
C SER A 128 -65.17 10.62 -38.39
N GLN A 129 -64.70 10.35 -37.16
CA GLN A 129 -65.35 9.37 -36.28
C GLN A 129 -66.76 9.83 -35.86
N ASP A 130 -67.03 11.13 -35.95
CA ASP A 130 -68.34 11.72 -35.71
C ASP A 130 -68.86 12.27 -37.05
N GLY A 131 -69.96 11.72 -37.56
CA GLY A 131 -70.53 12.03 -38.88
C GLY A 131 -71.11 13.44 -39.04
N ASP A 132 -70.70 14.42 -38.23
CA ASP A 132 -71.20 15.78 -38.26
C ASP A 132 -70.11 16.77 -38.66
N ASN A 133 -70.24 17.26 -39.90
CA ASN A 133 -69.69 18.49 -40.49
C ASN A 133 -68.61 19.23 -39.67
N ASP A 134 -67.34 18.90 -39.89
CA ASP A 134 -66.25 19.84 -39.63
C ASP A 134 -65.27 19.87 -40.82
N THR A 135 -65.23 21.03 -41.49
CA THR A 135 -64.50 21.29 -42.75
C THR A 135 -62.99 21.48 -42.57
N GLY A 136 -62.40 20.89 -41.52
CA GLY A 136 -60.99 21.01 -41.16
C GLY A 136 -60.37 19.69 -40.72
N GLY A 137 -60.77 18.57 -41.34
CA GLY A 137 -60.25 17.25 -41.00
C GLY A 137 -58.72 17.21 -41.04
N GLU A 138 -58.10 16.82 -39.92
CA GLU A 138 -56.67 16.60 -39.85
C GLU A 138 -56.25 15.62 -40.97
N MET A 139 -55.32 16.07 -41.80
CA MET A 139 -54.71 15.23 -42.81
C MET A 139 -53.84 14.18 -42.10
N ALA A 140 -54.18 12.90 -42.24
CA ALA A 140 -53.39 11.81 -41.71
C ALA A 140 -52.55 11.19 -42.84
N SER A 141 -51.29 10.84 -42.56
CA SER A 141 -50.46 10.07 -43.48
C SER A 141 -51.13 8.74 -43.83
N ALA A 142 -50.96 8.29 -45.08
CA ALA A 142 -51.49 7.00 -45.53
C ALA A 142 -50.87 5.79 -44.81
N ILE A 143 -49.78 6.02 -44.10
CA ILE A 143 -49.07 5.00 -43.34
C ILE A 143 -49.02 5.40 -41.87
N ARG A 144 -49.19 4.40 -41.00
CA ARG A 144 -49.09 4.56 -39.55
C ARG A 144 -48.06 3.58 -39.00
N HIS A 145 -47.22 4.09 -38.09
CA HIS A 145 -46.35 3.26 -37.26
C HIS A 145 -47.13 2.84 -36.02
N GLU A 146 -47.39 1.55 -35.90
CA GLU A 146 -48.04 0.98 -34.72
C GLU A 146 -47.02 0.21 -33.87
N THR A 147 -47.17 0.31 -32.56
CA THR A 147 -46.33 -0.42 -31.60
C THR A 147 -47.20 -1.26 -30.68
N THR A 148 -46.81 -2.52 -30.49
CA THR A 148 -47.49 -3.47 -29.60
C THR A 148 -46.52 -3.92 -28.52
N HIS A 149 -46.92 -3.87 -27.25
CA HIS A 149 -46.11 -4.37 -26.15
C HIS A 149 -46.10 -5.90 -26.16
N THR A 150 -44.92 -6.52 -26.04
CA THR A 150 -44.81 -7.99 -25.95
C THR A 150 -45.16 -8.52 -24.56
N GLY A 151 -45.21 -7.63 -23.55
CA GLY A 151 -45.33 -7.99 -22.14
C GLY A 151 -43.98 -8.29 -21.47
N GLU A 152 -42.93 -8.48 -22.26
CA GLU A 152 -41.55 -8.66 -21.77
C GLU A 152 -40.90 -7.31 -21.49
N HIS A 153 -39.91 -7.31 -20.60
CA HIS A 153 -39.10 -6.14 -20.30
C HIS A 153 -37.67 -6.54 -19.95
N LEU A 154 -36.77 -5.58 -20.05
CA LEU A 154 -35.33 -5.75 -19.84
C LEU A 154 -34.83 -4.66 -18.89
N HIS A 155 -34.13 -5.08 -17.85
CA HIS A 155 -33.40 -4.18 -16.95
C HIS A 155 -32.00 -3.97 -17.51
N LEU A 156 -31.69 -2.77 -17.96
CA LEU A 156 -30.39 -2.41 -18.50
C LEU A 156 -29.62 -1.58 -17.49
N ARG A 157 -28.33 -1.84 -17.42
CA ARG A 157 -27.34 -0.95 -16.81
C ARG A 157 -26.32 -0.59 -17.87
N LEU A 158 -26.53 0.56 -18.52
CA LEU A 158 -25.66 1.04 -19.58
C LEU A 158 -24.43 1.70 -18.94
N ILE A 159 -23.24 1.20 -19.26
CA ILE A 159 -21.96 1.74 -18.80
C ILE A 159 -21.38 2.53 -19.96
N ASP A 160 -21.51 3.85 -19.88
CA ASP A 160 -20.96 4.79 -20.85
C ASP A 160 -19.48 5.07 -20.52
N THR A 161 -18.60 4.83 -21.48
CA THR A 161 -17.16 4.98 -21.30
C THR A 161 -16.65 6.31 -21.84
N PRO A 162 -15.40 6.70 -21.54
CA PRO A 162 -14.75 7.79 -22.27
C PRO A 162 -14.68 7.53 -23.79
N GLY A 163 -14.61 8.61 -24.57
CA GLY A 163 -14.36 8.54 -26.03
C GLY A 163 -12.96 8.03 -26.33
N LEU A 164 -12.84 7.10 -27.28
CA LEU A 164 -11.54 6.50 -27.63
C LEU A 164 -10.66 7.40 -28.52
N ASP A 165 -11.26 8.38 -29.22
CA ASP A 165 -10.59 9.27 -30.18
C ASP A 165 -10.57 10.73 -29.69
N ASP A 166 -11.10 10.98 -28.49
CA ASP A 166 -11.15 12.32 -27.88
C ASP A 166 -9.82 12.68 -27.16
N SER A 167 -8.80 11.82 -27.25
CA SER A 167 -7.45 12.18 -26.84
C SER A 167 -6.88 13.16 -27.87
N ASP A 168 -6.90 14.45 -27.53
CA ASP A 168 -6.41 15.63 -28.29
C ASP A 168 -4.95 15.55 -28.81
N GLY A 169 -4.31 14.38 -28.78
CA GLY A 169 -3.05 14.08 -29.42
C GLY A 169 -3.20 14.10 -30.94
N GLY A 170 -3.29 15.30 -31.51
CA GLY A 170 -3.39 15.51 -32.94
C GLY A 170 -2.31 14.74 -33.72
N PRO A 171 -2.51 14.54 -35.05
CA PRO A 171 -1.69 13.67 -35.91
C PRO A 171 -0.18 14.00 -35.98
N LYS A 172 0.30 15.03 -35.28
CA LYS A 172 1.72 15.33 -35.09
C LYS A 172 2.46 14.29 -34.27
N ALA A 173 1.85 13.66 -33.27
CA ALA A 173 2.51 12.62 -32.47
C ALA A 173 2.87 11.37 -33.30
N ALA A 174 2.10 11.08 -34.36
CA ALA A 174 2.34 9.94 -35.25
C ALA A 174 3.45 10.19 -36.30
N ARG A 175 3.85 11.44 -36.55
CA ARG A 175 4.85 11.78 -37.59
C ARG A 175 6.28 11.89 -37.07
N ASP A 176 6.47 12.21 -35.79
CA ASP A 176 7.81 12.35 -35.19
C ASP A 176 8.26 11.10 -34.43
N GLY A 177 7.42 10.05 -34.38
CA GLY A 177 7.72 8.77 -33.75
C GLY A 177 8.72 7.94 -34.57
N GLY A 178 10.02 8.17 -34.36
CA GLY A 178 11.04 7.17 -34.64
C GLY A 178 10.64 5.84 -33.99
N ALA A 179 10.75 4.74 -34.74
CA ALA A 179 10.12 3.42 -34.50
C ALA A 179 10.39 2.73 -33.14
N ASN A 180 11.08 3.37 -32.20
CA ASN A 180 11.48 2.81 -30.91
C ASN A 180 11.05 3.63 -29.68
N THR A 181 10.31 4.73 -29.84
CA THR A 181 9.88 5.51 -28.66
C THR A 181 8.57 4.96 -28.13
N THR A 182 8.69 4.15 -27.08
CA THR A 182 7.64 3.50 -26.30
C THR A 182 6.88 4.49 -25.42
N HIS A 183 6.42 5.60 -26.01
CA HIS A 183 5.63 6.59 -25.29
C HIS A 183 4.21 6.09 -25.08
N MET A 184 3.86 5.93 -23.81
CA MET A 184 2.51 5.65 -23.37
C MET A 184 1.64 6.89 -23.59
N ASN A 185 0.53 6.77 -24.32
CA ASN A 185 -0.46 7.84 -24.37
C ASN A 185 -1.21 7.85 -23.03
N VAL A 186 -0.87 8.81 -22.18
CA VAL A 186 -1.38 8.92 -20.80
C VAL A 186 -2.91 9.00 -20.77
N GLU A 187 -3.52 9.75 -21.67
CA GLU A 187 -4.99 9.90 -21.70
C GLU A 187 -5.68 8.61 -22.15
N ASP A 188 -5.13 7.90 -23.14
CA ASP A 188 -5.67 6.60 -23.57
C ASP A 188 -5.59 5.58 -22.43
N GLU A 189 -4.47 5.53 -21.70
CA GLU A 189 -4.33 4.62 -20.56
C GLU A 189 -5.25 4.99 -19.40
N LYS A 190 -5.46 6.28 -19.12
CA LYS A 190 -6.47 6.71 -18.15
C LYS A 190 -7.87 6.26 -18.56
N HIS A 191 -8.23 6.41 -19.82
CA HIS A 191 -9.52 5.95 -20.34
C HIS A 191 -9.66 4.44 -20.18
N LYS A 192 -8.62 3.67 -20.54
CA LYS A 192 -8.60 2.21 -20.30
C LYS A 192 -8.76 1.87 -18.82
N MET A 193 -8.06 2.54 -17.92
CA MET A 193 -8.17 2.31 -16.47
C MET A 193 -9.57 2.63 -15.95
N ALA A 194 -10.19 3.71 -16.43
CA ALA A 194 -11.57 4.06 -16.08
C ALA A 194 -12.56 2.98 -16.53
N ILE A 195 -12.40 2.48 -17.77
CA ILE A 195 -13.22 1.38 -18.32
C ILE A 195 -13.05 0.11 -17.49
N TYR A 196 -11.81 -0.26 -17.16
CA TYR A 196 -11.51 -1.42 -16.33
C TYR A 196 -12.16 -1.33 -14.96
N ARG A 197 -12.05 -0.16 -14.32
CA ARG A 197 -12.69 0.09 -13.03
C ARG A 197 -14.21 -0.06 -13.12
N ALA A 198 -14.83 0.47 -14.16
CA ALA A 198 -16.28 0.35 -14.35
C ALA A 198 -16.72 -1.11 -14.58
N ILE A 199 -15.94 -1.89 -15.36
CA ILE A 199 -16.17 -3.33 -15.54
C ILE A 199 -16.02 -4.09 -14.22
N ALA A 200 -14.98 -3.77 -13.45
CA ALA A 200 -14.72 -4.35 -12.14
C ALA A 200 -15.86 -4.11 -11.16
N GLU A 201 -16.37 -2.87 -11.10
CA GLU A 201 -17.50 -2.47 -10.25
C GLU A 201 -18.82 -3.08 -10.72
N ALA A 202 -18.95 -3.45 -12.00
CA ALA A 202 -20.12 -4.15 -12.52
C ALA A 202 -20.15 -5.64 -12.13
N GLY A 203 -18.99 -6.28 -11.96
CA GLY A 203 -18.86 -7.70 -11.57
C GLY A 203 -19.18 -8.73 -12.66
N SER A 204 -20.05 -8.37 -13.60
CA SER A 204 -20.32 -9.13 -14.84
C SER A 204 -20.68 -8.19 -15.98
N ILE A 205 -20.33 -8.55 -17.21
CA ILE A 205 -20.75 -7.84 -18.42
C ILE A 205 -21.54 -8.78 -19.30
N ASN A 206 -22.76 -8.41 -19.68
CA ASN A 206 -23.57 -9.23 -20.58
C ASN A 206 -23.16 -8.99 -22.02
N SER A 207 -23.02 -7.72 -22.42
CA SER A 207 -22.80 -7.32 -23.80
C SER A 207 -21.82 -6.17 -23.90
N VAL A 208 -20.97 -6.18 -24.94
CA VAL A 208 -20.10 -5.06 -25.31
C VAL A 208 -20.57 -4.48 -26.64
N CYS A 209 -20.98 -3.22 -26.66
CA CYS A 209 -21.47 -2.54 -27.85
C CYS A 209 -20.42 -1.58 -28.40
N PHE A 210 -19.87 -1.88 -29.58
CA PHE A 210 -19.00 -0.98 -30.32
C PHE A 210 -19.82 0.02 -31.13
N ILE A 211 -19.74 1.29 -30.78
CA ILE A 211 -20.49 2.39 -31.39
C ILE A 211 -19.61 3.06 -32.44
N VAL A 212 -20.04 2.98 -33.69
CA VAL A 212 -19.30 3.47 -34.86
C VAL A 212 -20.19 4.43 -35.64
N SER A 213 -19.68 5.61 -36.01
CA SER A 213 -20.44 6.47 -36.92
C SER A 213 -20.48 5.86 -38.32
N SER A 214 -21.65 5.87 -38.96
CA SER A 214 -21.82 5.40 -40.34
C SER A 214 -21.03 6.28 -41.34
N GLU A 215 -20.82 7.54 -40.96
CA GLU A 215 -20.07 8.54 -41.72
C GLU A 215 -18.56 8.45 -41.48
N ALA A 216 -18.12 7.78 -40.41
CA ALA A 216 -16.69 7.71 -40.09
C ALA A 216 -15.94 6.98 -41.21
N ASN A 217 -14.84 7.58 -41.67
CA ASN A 217 -13.90 6.85 -42.51
C ASN A 217 -13.26 5.74 -41.67
N LEU A 218 -13.44 4.48 -42.09
CA LEU A 218 -12.76 3.30 -41.52
C LEU A 218 -11.28 3.27 -41.94
N GLY A 219 -10.61 4.43 -42.01
CA GLY A 219 -9.18 4.53 -42.27
C GLY A 219 -8.38 3.79 -41.21
N ALA A 220 -7.07 3.62 -41.39
CA ALA A 220 -6.25 2.69 -40.61
C ALA A 220 -6.35 2.81 -39.06
N THR A 221 -6.64 4.00 -38.53
CA THR A 221 -6.67 4.28 -37.09
C THR A 221 -7.85 3.62 -36.36
N LEU A 222 -9.07 3.75 -36.87
CA LEU A 222 -10.29 3.28 -36.21
C LEU A 222 -10.34 1.74 -36.06
N PRO A 223 -10.08 0.94 -37.11
CA PRO A 223 -9.92 -0.51 -37.01
C PRO A 223 -8.87 -0.93 -35.98
N ARG A 224 -7.74 -0.20 -35.90
CA ARG A 224 -6.67 -0.49 -34.94
C ARG A 224 -7.14 -0.33 -33.51
N ILE A 225 -7.78 0.80 -33.20
CA ILE A 225 -8.33 1.08 -31.86
C ILE A 225 -9.39 0.04 -31.49
N LEU A 226 -10.36 -0.24 -32.38
CA LEU A 226 -11.41 -1.22 -32.11
C LEU A 226 -10.85 -2.63 -31.88
N ARG A 227 -9.83 -3.03 -32.65
CA ARG A 227 -9.15 -4.32 -32.47
C ARG A 227 -8.41 -4.39 -31.15
N GLU A 228 -7.70 -3.34 -30.76
CA GLU A 228 -7.01 -3.24 -29.48
C GLU A 228 -8.00 -3.44 -28.31
N TYR A 229 -9.12 -2.72 -28.32
CA TYR A 229 -10.15 -2.89 -27.28
C TYR A 229 -10.82 -4.27 -27.34
N LYS A 230 -11.04 -4.84 -28.52
CA LYS A 230 -11.55 -6.21 -28.63
C LYS A 230 -10.60 -7.23 -28.01
N GLU A 231 -9.30 -7.13 -28.29
CA GLU A 231 -8.27 -7.99 -27.70
C GLU A 231 -8.20 -7.81 -26.18
N LEU A 232 -8.31 -6.57 -25.71
CA LEU A 232 -8.42 -6.21 -24.30
C LEU A 232 -9.63 -6.89 -23.63
N PHE A 233 -10.83 -6.76 -24.19
CA PHE A 233 -12.06 -7.41 -23.67
C PHE A 233 -11.99 -8.93 -23.73
N ARG A 234 -11.35 -9.49 -24.75
CA ARG A 234 -11.11 -10.93 -24.86
C ARG A 234 -10.16 -11.43 -23.77
N ALA A 235 -9.08 -10.70 -23.49
CA ALA A 235 -8.13 -11.04 -22.43
C ALA A 235 -8.77 -10.97 -21.03
N MET A 236 -9.80 -10.14 -20.88
CA MET A 236 -10.64 -10.00 -19.68
C MET A 236 -11.77 -11.04 -19.57
N GLY A 237 -12.05 -11.80 -20.64
CA GLY A 237 -13.17 -12.74 -20.67
C GLY A 237 -14.56 -12.10 -20.81
N VAL A 238 -14.66 -10.83 -21.24
CA VAL A 238 -15.94 -10.08 -21.39
C VAL A 238 -16.32 -9.77 -22.84
N GLY A 239 -15.62 -10.35 -23.83
CA GLY A 239 -15.82 -10.10 -25.26
C GLY A 239 -16.58 -11.19 -26.04
N GLY A 240 -17.28 -12.11 -25.36
CA GLY A 240 -18.03 -13.20 -26.00
C GLY A 240 -19.30 -12.73 -26.72
N ASN A 241 -19.96 -11.69 -26.19
CA ASN A 241 -21.17 -11.11 -26.75
C ASN A 241 -20.90 -9.67 -27.20
N THR A 242 -20.45 -9.51 -28.43
CA THR A 242 -20.13 -8.22 -29.03
C THR A 242 -21.22 -7.79 -29.99
N HIS A 243 -21.61 -6.52 -29.93
CA HIS A 243 -22.56 -5.90 -30.86
C HIS A 243 -21.92 -4.69 -31.50
N VAL A 244 -22.27 -4.38 -32.75
CA VAL A 244 -21.79 -3.18 -33.42
C VAL A 244 -22.96 -2.28 -33.76
N LEU A 245 -22.96 -1.09 -33.19
CA LEU A 245 -24.02 -0.11 -33.35
C LEU A 245 -23.54 1.00 -34.27
N HIS A 246 -24.22 1.20 -35.39
CA HIS A 246 -23.89 2.26 -36.33
C HIS A 246 -24.79 3.47 -36.07
N THR A 247 -24.21 4.61 -35.76
CA THR A 247 -24.94 5.87 -35.52
C THR A 247 -24.85 6.80 -36.73
N ARG A 248 -25.65 7.89 -36.74
CA ARG A 248 -25.71 8.85 -37.85
C ARG A 248 -26.05 8.17 -39.17
N VAL A 249 -27.10 7.37 -39.13
CA VAL A 249 -27.65 6.69 -40.31
C VAL A 249 -28.91 7.45 -40.68
N ASN A 250 -29.00 7.99 -41.88
CA ASN A 250 -30.25 8.52 -42.42
C ASN A 250 -31.02 7.37 -43.10
N GLN A 251 -32.32 7.55 -43.38
CA GLN A 251 -33.15 6.49 -43.98
C GLN A 251 -32.64 5.99 -45.34
N TYR A 252 -32.18 6.90 -46.20
CA TYR A 252 -31.68 6.60 -47.54
C TYR A 252 -30.36 5.81 -47.54
N ASP A 253 -29.44 6.15 -46.63
CA ASP A 253 -28.19 5.44 -46.46
C ASP A 253 -28.39 4.13 -45.72
N MET A 254 -29.45 4.01 -44.92
CA MET A 254 -29.65 2.85 -44.06
C MET A 254 -29.61 1.57 -44.87
N TRP A 255 -30.27 1.50 -46.03
CA TRP A 255 -30.27 0.29 -46.86
C TRP A 255 -28.94 0.01 -47.56
N ASN A 256 -28.35 1.02 -48.20
CA ASN A 256 -27.06 0.89 -48.88
C ASN A 256 -25.93 0.55 -47.90
N LYS A 257 -25.95 1.16 -46.71
CA LYS A 257 -25.02 0.88 -45.63
C LYS A 257 -25.35 -0.43 -44.91
N MET A 258 -26.61 -0.88 -44.82
CA MET A 258 -27.00 -2.19 -44.26
C MET A 258 -26.22 -3.33 -44.93
N GLN A 259 -26.03 -3.25 -46.25
CA GLN A 259 -25.39 -4.34 -46.98
C GLN A 259 -23.86 -4.27 -46.92
N THR A 260 -23.28 -3.07 -47.02
CA THR A 260 -21.83 -2.91 -47.22
C THR A 260 -21.06 -2.59 -45.93
N ARG A 261 -21.67 -1.81 -45.03
CA ARG A 261 -21.00 -1.29 -43.83
C ARG A 261 -20.72 -2.36 -42.78
N PRO A 262 -21.64 -3.30 -42.47
CA PRO A 262 -21.35 -4.42 -41.58
C PRO A 262 -20.13 -5.22 -42.01
N HIS A 263 -20.03 -5.56 -43.30
CA HIS A 263 -18.88 -6.29 -43.84
C HIS A 263 -17.57 -5.52 -43.64
N ALA A 264 -17.56 -4.22 -43.95
CA ALA A 264 -16.38 -3.38 -43.77
C ALA A 264 -15.94 -3.26 -42.30
N VAL A 265 -16.89 -3.05 -41.38
CA VAL A 265 -16.58 -2.96 -39.95
C VAL A 265 -16.18 -4.31 -39.37
N SER A 266 -16.89 -5.39 -39.72
CA SER A 266 -16.54 -6.78 -39.35
C SER A 266 -15.12 -7.14 -39.78
N THR A 267 -14.74 -6.77 -41.01
CA THR A 267 -13.36 -6.93 -41.51
C THR A 267 -12.37 -6.15 -40.66
N ALA A 268 -12.68 -4.88 -40.38
CA ALA A 268 -11.84 -3.99 -39.58
C ALA A 268 -11.57 -4.53 -38.16
N ILE A 269 -12.60 -5.00 -37.47
CA ILE A 269 -12.50 -5.52 -36.09
C ILE A 269 -12.15 -7.02 -36.03
N CYS A 270 -12.03 -7.68 -37.19
CA CYS A 270 -11.87 -9.12 -37.31
C CYS A 270 -12.92 -9.90 -36.48
N ASP A 271 -14.17 -9.45 -36.55
CA ASP A 271 -15.34 -10.09 -35.95
C ASP A 271 -16.44 -10.21 -36.98
N TRP A 272 -16.67 -11.42 -37.47
CA TRP A 272 -17.74 -11.70 -38.42
C TRP A 272 -19.02 -12.20 -37.73
N THR A 273 -18.95 -12.38 -36.40
CA THR A 273 -20.04 -12.93 -35.60
C THR A 273 -20.84 -11.87 -34.85
N ALA A 274 -20.26 -10.67 -34.66
CA ALA A 274 -20.94 -9.58 -33.99
C ALA A 274 -22.18 -9.10 -34.79
N PRO A 275 -23.39 -9.19 -34.24
CA PRO A 275 -24.56 -8.58 -34.86
C PRO A 275 -24.40 -7.07 -35.00
N HIS A 276 -24.90 -6.55 -36.11
CA HIS A 276 -24.94 -5.12 -36.37
C HIS A 276 -26.36 -4.58 -36.14
N ALA A 277 -26.45 -3.36 -35.63
CA ALA A 277 -27.69 -2.58 -35.58
C ALA A 277 -27.41 -1.17 -36.10
N LEU A 278 -28.32 -0.63 -36.91
CA LEU A 278 -28.23 0.74 -37.42
C LEU A 278 -29.20 1.60 -36.61
N ILE A 279 -28.70 2.66 -36.01
CA ILE A 279 -29.47 3.52 -35.12
C ILE A 279 -29.57 4.90 -35.77
N ASN A 280 -30.76 5.20 -36.28
CA ASN A 280 -31.12 6.56 -36.65
C ASN A 280 -31.58 7.29 -35.37
N ASN A 281 -30.79 8.25 -34.92
CA ASN A 281 -31.02 8.97 -33.65
C ASN A 281 -32.04 10.10 -33.78
N LEU A 282 -32.33 10.54 -35.02
CA LEU A 282 -33.30 11.57 -35.33
C LEU A 282 -34.12 11.07 -36.53
N PRO A 283 -34.94 10.03 -36.33
CA PRO A 283 -35.83 9.57 -37.38
C PRO A 283 -36.78 10.71 -37.75
N ASP A 284 -36.88 11.01 -39.04
CA ASP A 284 -37.79 12.00 -39.58
C ASP A 284 -38.79 11.28 -40.49
N GLY A 285 -40.08 11.38 -40.16
CA GLY A 285 -41.14 10.62 -40.81
C GLY A 285 -41.38 9.21 -40.26
N VAL A 286 -42.55 8.68 -40.60
CA VAL A 286 -43.12 7.44 -40.05
C VAL A 286 -42.28 6.20 -40.41
N VAL A 287 -41.76 6.16 -41.65
CA VAL A 287 -40.93 5.05 -42.14
C VAL A 287 -39.58 5.02 -41.40
N ALA A 288 -38.93 6.17 -41.25
CA ALA A 288 -37.67 6.27 -40.52
C ALA A 288 -37.83 5.89 -39.04
N GLU A 289 -38.92 6.31 -38.41
CA GLU A 289 -39.24 5.96 -37.03
C GLU A 289 -39.45 4.45 -36.88
N TYR A 290 -40.26 3.84 -37.76
CA TYR A 290 -40.47 2.40 -37.80
C TYR A 290 -39.15 1.63 -37.89
N LEU A 291 -38.27 2.02 -38.82
CA LEU A 291 -36.99 1.35 -39.05
C LEU A 291 -36.03 1.51 -37.86
N ALA A 292 -35.93 2.72 -37.30
CA ALA A 292 -35.11 2.99 -36.12
C ALA A 292 -35.56 2.16 -34.90
N GLN A 293 -36.87 2.15 -34.65
CA GLN A 293 -37.48 1.46 -33.52
C GLN A 293 -37.40 -0.07 -33.67
N THR A 294 -37.58 -0.59 -34.89
CA THR A 294 -37.40 -2.02 -35.19
C THR A 294 -35.95 -2.47 -34.99
N SER A 295 -34.98 -1.66 -35.41
CA SER A 295 -33.55 -1.92 -35.19
C SER A 295 -33.20 -1.96 -33.70
N LEU A 296 -33.70 -1.00 -32.90
CA LEU A 296 -33.53 -1.00 -31.44
C LEU A 296 -34.19 -2.21 -30.77
N ALA A 297 -35.43 -2.55 -31.17
CA ALA A 297 -36.13 -3.73 -30.66
C ALA A 297 -35.34 -5.02 -30.94
N GLY A 298 -34.79 -5.17 -32.16
CA GLY A 298 -33.95 -6.29 -32.53
C GLY A 298 -32.64 -6.36 -31.74
N LEU A 299 -32.00 -5.21 -31.49
CA LEU A 299 -30.83 -5.12 -30.62
C LEU A 299 -31.16 -5.57 -29.18
N LEU A 300 -32.23 -5.02 -28.60
CA LEU A 300 -32.64 -5.30 -27.23
C LEU A 300 -33.02 -6.78 -27.03
N LYS A 301 -33.73 -7.38 -27.99
CA LYS A 301 -34.04 -8.82 -27.97
C LYS A 301 -32.75 -9.67 -27.97
N ARG A 302 -31.72 -9.27 -28.71
CA ARG A 302 -30.42 -9.98 -28.70
C ARG A 302 -29.67 -9.79 -27.38
N ILE A 303 -29.59 -8.56 -26.88
CA ILE A 303 -28.97 -8.25 -25.58
C ILE A 303 -29.68 -9.01 -24.43
N ALA A 304 -31.00 -9.17 -24.50
CA ALA A 304 -31.75 -9.95 -23.51
C ALA A 304 -31.37 -11.45 -23.49
N LEU A 305 -30.85 -11.98 -24.60
CA LEU A 305 -30.39 -13.38 -24.71
C LEU A 305 -28.91 -13.56 -24.33
N ASP A 306 -28.16 -12.47 -24.15
CA ASP A 306 -26.74 -12.52 -23.85
C ASP A 306 -26.49 -12.97 -22.41
N SER A 307 -25.76 -14.08 -22.27
CA SER A 307 -25.36 -14.60 -20.96
C SER A 307 -24.40 -13.64 -20.26
N PRO A 308 -24.55 -13.40 -18.94
CA PRO A 308 -23.60 -12.60 -18.18
C PRO A 308 -22.22 -13.27 -18.19
N GLN A 309 -21.21 -12.53 -18.63
CA GLN A 309 -19.83 -12.96 -18.59
C GLN A 309 -19.24 -12.48 -17.27
N PRO A 310 -18.95 -13.38 -16.31
CA PRO A 310 -18.44 -12.98 -15.02
C PRO A 310 -17.06 -12.35 -15.18
N VAL A 311 -16.69 -11.52 -14.21
CA VAL A 311 -15.39 -10.84 -14.15
C VAL A 311 -14.50 -11.45 -13.05
N PRO A 312 -14.27 -12.78 -12.99
CA PRO A 312 -13.62 -13.37 -11.81
C PRO A 312 -12.10 -13.18 -11.78
N ASP A 313 -11.46 -12.95 -12.94
CA ASP A 313 -9.99 -12.84 -13.06
C ASP A 313 -9.57 -11.64 -13.93
N LEU A 314 -10.21 -10.48 -13.72
CA LEU A 314 -9.80 -9.28 -14.45
C LEU A 314 -8.39 -8.89 -14.04
N GLY A 315 -7.43 -9.06 -14.95
CA GLY A 315 -6.10 -8.50 -14.82
C GLY A 315 -5.87 -7.54 -15.97
N TYR A 316 -5.40 -6.33 -15.70
CA TYR A 316 -5.01 -5.41 -16.77
C TYR A 316 -3.74 -5.92 -17.41
N PRO A 317 -3.75 -6.34 -18.70
CA PRO A 317 -2.54 -6.81 -19.36
C PRO A 317 -1.55 -5.65 -19.43
N LYS A 318 -0.36 -5.84 -18.87
CA LYS A 318 0.65 -4.78 -18.81
C LYS A 318 1.13 -4.45 -20.22
N SER A 319 0.85 -3.20 -20.64
CA SER A 319 1.43 -2.60 -21.84
C SER A 319 2.97 -2.62 -21.80
N HIS A 320 3.62 -2.42 -22.94
CA HIS A 320 5.08 -2.34 -22.99
C HIS A 320 5.62 -1.22 -22.09
N ALA A 321 4.91 -0.09 -22.00
CA ALA A 321 5.30 1.03 -21.14
C ALA A 321 5.26 0.65 -19.65
N HIS A 322 4.21 -0.05 -19.21
CA HIS A 322 4.14 -0.57 -17.85
C HIS A 322 5.32 -1.50 -17.54
N ARG A 323 5.61 -2.45 -18.43
CA ARG A 323 6.75 -3.38 -18.27
C ARG A 323 8.09 -2.64 -18.19
N ALA A 324 8.25 -1.56 -18.95
CA ALA A 324 9.45 -0.72 -18.91
C ALA A 324 9.58 0.04 -17.59
N MET A 325 8.49 0.62 -17.07
CA MET A 325 8.50 1.27 -15.74
C MET A 325 8.79 0.24 -14.63
N GLU A 326 8.20 -0.95 -14.71
CA GLU A 326 8.46 -2.04 -13.75
C GLU A 326 9.90 -2.54 -13.79
N ALA A 327 10.53 -2.57 -14.96
CA ALA A 327 11.95 -2.89 -15.07
C ALA A 327 12.79 -1.87 -14.29
N GLN A 328 12.53 -0.56 -14.45
CA GLN A 328 13.24 0.49 -13.71
C GLN A 328 13.01 0.39 -12.20
N ILE A 329 11.76 0.15 -11.78
CA ILE A 329 11.43 -0.04 -10.36
C ILE A 329 12.16 -1.26 -9.82
N ARG A 330 12.17 -2.37 -10.56
CA ARG A 330 12.84 -3.61 -10.18
C ARG A 330 14.34 -3.42 -10.03
N ASP A 331 14.98 -2.74 -10.98
CA ASP A 331 16.42 -2.46 -10.93
C ASP A 331 16.77 -1.64 -9.68
N ALA A 332 15.95 -0.63 -9.36
CA ALA A 332 16.10 0.17 -8.14
C ALA A 332 15.87 -0.66 -6.85
N MET A 333 14.85 -1.53 -6.82
CA MET A 333 14.62 -2.45 -5.69
C MET A 333 15.76 -3.46 -5.52
N GLN A 334 16.33 -3.96 -6.62
CA GLN A 334 17.48 -4.86 -6.60
C GLN A 334 18.74 -4.17 -6.06
N ALA A 335 18.97 -2.90 -6.43
CA ALA A 335 20.03 -2.10 -5.85
C ALA A 335 19.83 -1.91 -4.33
N GLY A 336 18.60 -1.59 -3.90
CA GLY A 336 18.23 -1.52 -2.49
C GLY A 336 18.52 -2.84 -1.76
N LEU A 337 18.11 -3.97 -2.33
CA LEU A 337 18.28 -5.32 -1.78
C LEU A 337 19.75 -5.67 -1.51
N ALA A 338 20.67 -5.28 -2.40
CA ALA A 338 22.11 -5.41 -2.16
C ALA A 338 22.55 -4.60 -0.92
N GLY A 339 21.98 -3.41 -0.72
CA GLY A 339 22.16 -2.59 0.47
C GLY A 339 21.67 -3.27 1.76
N TRP A 340 20.48 -3.88 1.73
CA TRP A 340 19.95 -4.66 2.87
C TRP A 340 20.84 -5.87 3.18
N GLN A 341 21.28 -6.63 2.16
CA GLN A 341 22.20 -7.75 2.33
C GLN A 341 23.54 -7.33 2.95
N HIS A 342 24.04 -6.14 2.59
CA HIS A 342 25.25 -5.58 3.20
C HIS A 342 25.04 -5.28 4.69
N LYS A 343 23.94 -4.61 5.06
CA LYS A 343 23.59 -4.31 6.46
C LYS A 343 23.43 -5.58 7.30
N ILE A 344 22.74 -6.60 6.77
CA ILE A 344 22.60 -7.90 7.43
C ILE A 344 23.95 -8.55 7.71
N LYS A 345 24.87 -8.52 6.72
CA LYS A 345 26.25 -9.02 6.90
C LYS A 345 27.02 -8.22 7.96
N GLN A 346 26.82 -6.90 8.01
CA GLN A 346 27.47 -6.04 9.00
C GLN A 346 26.98 -6.35 10.42
N GLU A 347 25.66 -6.48 10.64
CA GLU A 347 25.11 -6.87 11.93
C GLU A 347 25.55 -8.29 12.33
N GLN A 348 25.59 -9.23 11.39
CA GLN A 348 26.13 -10.58 11.65
C GLN A 348 27.58 -10.53 12.12
N LYS A 349 28.43 -9.74 11.44
CA LYS A 349 29.84 -9.58 11.84
C LYS A 349 29.96 -9.00 13.26
N GLN A 350 29.12 -8.05 13.63
CA GLN A 350 29.12 -7.46 14.98
C GLN A 350 28.63 -8.46 16.04
N ILE A 351 27.66 -9.32 15.71
CA ILE A 351 27.25 -10.44 16.56
C ILE A 351 28.41 -11.43 16.76
N ASP A 352 29.13 -11.77 15.68
CA ASP A 352 30.28 -12.69 15.74
C ASP A 352 31.43 -12.12 16.59
N GLU A 353 31.72 -10.82 16.47
CA GLU A 353 32.72 -10.13 17.29
C GLU A 353 32.35 -10.16 18.78
N LEU A 354 31.08 -9.95 19.11
CA LEU A 354 30.57 -10.04 20.48
C LEU A 354 30.61 -11.48 21.02
N GLU A 355 30.31 -12.48 20.18
CA GLU A 355 30.42 -13.90 20.53
C GLU A 355 31.86 -14.28 20.91
N ILE A 356 32.84 -13.85 20.11
CA ILE A 356 34.27 -14.08 20.40
C ILE A 356 34.66 -13.46 21.75
N GLN A 357 34.19 -12.23 22.03
CA GLN A 357 34.43 -11.59 23.32
C GLN A 357 33.76 -12.35 24.48
N ARG A 358 32.53 -12.83 24.28
CA ARG A 358 31.80 -13.63 25.29
C ARG A 358 32.57 -14.89 25.64
N VAL A 359 33.00 -15.67 24.65
CA VAL A 359 33.77 -16.90 24.85
C VAL A 359 35.08 -16.64 25.61
N GLY A 360 35.79 -15.55 25.28
CA GLY A 360 36.98 -15.14 26.02
C GLY A 360 36.70 -14.80 27.49
N LEU A 361 35.58 -14.14 27.77
CA LEU A 361 35.15 -13.80 29.12
C LEU A 361 34.63 -15.02 29.89
N GLU A 362 33.96 -15.98 29.26
CA GLU A 362 33.52 -17.23 29.88
C GLU A 362 34.71 -18.07 30.37
N ALA A 363 35.78 -18.15 29.57
CA ALA A 363 37.02 -18.81 29.97
C ALA A 363 37.66 -18.10 31.19
N ARG A 364 37.69 -16.76 31.18
CA ARG A 364 38.18 -15.96 32.31
C ARG A 364 37.31 -16.14 33.56
N HIS A 365 36.00 -16.09 33.41
CA HIS A 365 35.01 -16.30 34.48
C HIS A 365 35.21 -17.65 35.16
N SER A 366 35.37 -18.72 34.36
CA SER A 366 35.61 -20.07 34.89
C SER A 366 36.89 -20.13 35.71
N LYS A 367 37.99 -19.58 35.19
CA LYS A 367 39.27 -19.52 35.92
C LYS A 367 39.18 -18.71 37.21
N GLN A 368 38.48 -17.58 37.20
CA GLN A 368 38.28 -16.75 38.40
C GLN A 368 37.44 -17.46 39.45
N MET A 369 36.41 -18.21 39.03
CA MET A 369 35.61 -19.02 39.93
C MET A 369 36.43 -20.13 40.60
N ASP A 370 37.32 -20.79 39.84
CA ASP A 370 38.19 -21.83 40.39
C ASP A 370 39.19 -21.25 41.42
N ILE A 371 39.80 -20.10 41.13
CA ILE A 371 40.66 -19.38 42.10
C ILE A 371 39.88 -19.04 43.36
N TRP A 372 38.67 -18.49 43.22
CA TRP A 372 37.83 -18.15 44.36
C TRP A 372 37.48 -19.39 45.19
N ARG A 373 37.14 -20.53 44.56
CA ARG A 373 36.86 -21.79 45.25
C ARG A 373 38.07 -22.32 46.01
N GLU A 374 39.25 -22.25 45.41
CA GLU A 374 40.51 -22.67 46.06
C GLU A 374 40.77 -21.81 47.31
N LEU A 375 40.72 -20.49 47.18
CA LEU A 375 40.90 -19.55 48.29
C LEU A 375 39.85 -19.74 49.38
N ASN A 376 38.58 -19.93 48.99
CA ASN A 376 37.50 -20.16 49.95
C ASN A 376 37.67 -21.50 50.69
N SER A 377 38.10 -22.55 49.99
CA SER A 377 38.38 -23.85 50.61
C SER A 377 39.57 -23.78 51.57
N GLU A 378 40.62 -23.03 51.22
CA GLU A 378 41.76 -22.80 52.11
C GLU A 378 41.33 -21.98 53.35
N TYR A 379 40.51 -20.95 53.15
CA TYR A 379 39.93 -20.15 54.22
C TYR A 379 39.11 -21.02 55.18
N GLU A 380 38.17 -21.81 54.67
CA GLU A 380 37.33 -22.71 55.49
C GLU A 380 38.14 -23.76 56.25
N ARG A 381 39.24 -24.26 55.65
CA ARG A 381 40.15 -25.21 56.31
C ARG A 381 40.90 -24.60 57.50
N LEU A 382 41.21 -23.30 57.42
CA LEU A 382 41.94 -22.57 58.45
C LEU A 382 41.00 -21.93 59.50
N ASP A 383 39.79 -21.54 59.10
CA ASP A 383 38.76 -20.97 59.97
C ASP A 383 38.01 -22.05 60.75
N THR A 384 38.76 -22.86 61.48
CA THR A 384 38.24 -23.93 62.33
C THR A 384 38.57 -23.66 63.79
N CYS A 385 37.71 -24.19 64.67
CA CYS A 385 37.97 -24.23 66.12
C CYS A 385 38.75 -25.50 66.51
N ASP A 386 39.43 -26.14 65.55
CA ASP A 386 40.27 -27.30 65.78
C ASP A 386 41.41 -26.91 66.71
N GLU A 387 41.59 -27.69 67.77
CA GLU A 387 42.65 -27.49 68.75
C GLU A 387 44.00 -27.88 68.13
N VAL A 388 44.92 -26.92 68.08
CA VAL A 388 46.29 -27.11 67.60
C VAL A 388 47.24 -26.77 68.74
N GLU A 389 48.21 -27.63 68.96
CA GLU A 389 49.22 -27.43 69.99
C GLU A 389 50.04 -26.17 69.67
N ILE A 390 50.05 -25.20 70.58
CA ILE A 390 50.77 -23.93 70.43
C ILE A 390 52.09 -23.92 71.20
N ARG A 391 52.17 -24.69 72.30
CA ARG A 391 53.37 -24.77 73.13
C ARG A 391 53.28 -25.97 74.08
N ASP A 392 54.39 -26.64 74.30
CA ASP A 392 54.55 -27.66 75.32
C ASP A 392 55.61 -27.27 76.36
N PHE A 393 55.53 -27.92 77.51
CA PHE A 393 56.50 -27.83 78.59
C PHE A 393 56.66 -29.20 79.23
N HIS A 394 57.90 -29.60 79.47
CA HIS A 394 58.23 -30.76 80.28
C HIS A 394 59.19 -30.35 81.39
N GLY A 395 58.80 -30.62 82.63
CA GLY A 395 59.56 -30.23 83.81
C GLY A 395 59.57 -31.32 84.86
N TRP A 396 60.63 -31.35 85.66
CA TRP A 396 60.78 -32.26 86.79
C TRP A 396 61.33 -31.50 87.99
N ALA A 397 60.79 -31.78 89.18
CA ALA A 397 61.27 -31.23 90.44
C ALA A 397 61.47 -32.36 91.45
N ALA A 398 62.70 -32.44 91.97
CA ALA A 398 63.07 -33.39 93.00
C ALA A 398 62.69 -32.86 94.39
N TRP A 399 62.32 -33.79 95.28
CA TRP A 399 61.99 -33.47 96.66
C TRP A 399 63.25 -33.07 97.45
N SER A 400 63.22 -31.90 98.10
CA SER A 400 64.40 -31.37 98.81
C SER A 400 64.38 -31.56 100.33
N PHE A 401 63.23 -31.74 101.01
CA PHE A 401 63.17 -31.85 102.48
C PHE A 401 61.90 -32.54 103.05
N LEU A 402 62.03 -33.21 104.22
CA LEU A 402 61.05 -34.09 104.89
C LEU A 402 59.67 -33.49 105.25
N PHE A 403 59.50 -32.17 105.19
CA PHE A 403 58.28 -31.48 105.65
C PHE A 403 57.80 -30.37 104.70
N VAL A 404 58.42 -30.23 103.53
CA VAL A 404 58.03 -29.22 102.53
C VAL A 404 57.44 -29.93 101.31
N PRO A 405 56.22 -29.58 100.86
CA PRO A 405 55.66 -30.17 99.66
C PRO A 405 56.54 -29.93 98.44
N ALA A 406 56.59 -30.90 97.53
CA ALA A 406 57.21 -30.68 96.23
C ALA A 406 56.40 -29.60 95.50
N ARG A 407 57.05 -28.56 94.99
CA ARG A 407 56.40 -27.49 94.24
C ARG A 407 57.12 -27.25 92.93
N MET A 408 56.35 -27.10 91.86
CA MET A 408 56.85 -26.72 90.55
C MET A 408 55.93 -25.67 89.95
N ASP A 409 56.46 -24.46 89.81
CA ASP A 409 55.76 -23.34 89.18
C ASP A 409 55.98 -23.41 87.66
N VAL A 410 54.90 -23.51 86.90
CA VAL A 410 54.93 -23.56 85.43
C VAL A 410 54.40 -22.26 84.87
N HIS A 411 55.26 -21.52 84.20
CA HIS A 411 54.93 -20.26 83.55
C HIS A 411 55.19 -20.36 82.04
N LEU A 412 54.13 -20.32 81.25
CA LEU A 412 54.21 -20.37 79.79
C LEU A 412 53.48 -19.16 79.21
N SER A 413 54.17 -18.44 78.33
CA SER A 413 53.56 -17.38 77.52
C SER A 413 53.44 -17.85 76.06
N THR A 414 52.40 -17.41 75.36
CA THR A 414 52.18 -17.73 73.96
C THR A 414 51.82 -16.47 73.19
N ASP A 415 52.16 -16.42 71.90
CA ASP A 415 51.75 -15.32 71.03
C ASP A 415 50.25 -15.40 70.68
N HIS A 416 49.67 -16.60 70.84
CA HIS A 416 48.29 -16.92 70.51
C HIS A 416 47.44 -17.18 71.78
N PRO A 417 46.13 -16.93 71.73
CA PRO A 417 45.20 -17.28 72.81
C PRO A 417 45.25 -18.77 73.17
N ILE A 418 45.32 -19.07 74.47
CA ILE A 418 45.19 -20.42 74.99
C ILE A 418 43.70 -20.76 75.05
N ARG A 419 43.30 -21.87 74.42
CA ARG A 419 41.91 -22.34 74.30
C ARG A 419 41.65 -23.64 75.03
N ASN A 420 42.65 -24.51 75.11
CA ASN A 420 42.60 -25.73 75.90
C ASN A 420 43.98 -26.03 76.50
N ILE A 421 44.01 -26.74 77.62
CA ILE A 421 45.23 -27.12 78.32
C ILE A 421 45.13 -28.59 78.67
N ARG A 422 46.13 -29.37 78.27
CA ARG A 422 46.28 -30.75 78.71
C ARG A 422 47.46 -30.82 79.66
N ARG A 423 47.27 -31.52 80.77
CA ARG A 423 48.30 -31.72 81.78
C ARG A 423 48.48 -33.22 82.00
N ASP A 424 49.72 -33.65 82.13
CA ASP A 424 50.08 -35.01 82.52
C ASP A 424 51.06 -34.93 83.70
N THR A 425 50.70 -35.58 84.80
CA THR A 425 51.38 -35.47 86.09
C THR A 425 51.21 -36.77 86.89
N PRO A 426 52.09 -37.06 87.86
CA PRO A 426 51.91 -38.19 88.77
C PRO A 426 50.59 -38.13 89.56
N ASP A 427 50.01 -39.29 89.85
CA ASP A 427 48.73 -39.42 90.59
C ASP A 427 48.74 -38.77 92.00
N HIS A 428 49.91 -38.61 92.60
CA HIS A 428 50.08 -38.01 93.94
C HIS A 428 50.26 -36.48 93.92
N ALA A 429 50.19 -35.84 92.75
CA ALA A 429 50.34 -34.39 92.60
C ALA A 429 49.01 -33.73 92.17
N ARG A 430 48.80 -32.47 92.58
CA ARG A 430 47.62 -31.67 92.22
C ARG A 430 48.03 -30.29 91.72
N TRP A 431 47.30 -29.78 90.73
CA TRP A 431 47.48 -28.41 90.25
C TRP A 431 46.75 -27.40 91.15
N GLU A 432 47.40 -26.30 91.45
CA GLU A 432 46.84 -25.13 92.15
C GLU A 432 46.86 -23.95 91.16
N GLY A 433 45.67 -23.42 90.82
CA GLY A 433 45.50 -22.39 89.77
C GLY A 433 44.05 -21.95 89.55
N PRO A 434 43.79 -21.04 88.58
CA PRO A 434 42.47 -20.48 88.31
C PRO A 434 41.45 -21.46 87.69
N GLY A 435 41.86 -22.71 87.39
CA GLY A 435 41.01 -23.75 86.83
C GLY A 435 40.85 -23.68 85.30
N ASP A 436 40.41 -24.78 84.68
CA ASP A 436 40.40 -24.96 83.22
C ASP A 436 39.44 -24.01 82.50
N ASP A 437 38.31 -23.70 83.13
CA ASP A 437 37.28 -22.82 82.57
C ASP A 437 37.76 -21.37 82.40
N HIS A 438 38.78 -20.96 83.16
CA HIS A 438 39.38 -19.64 83.05
C HIS A 438 39.97 -19.43 81.65
N TRP A 439 40.69 -20.44 81.13
CA TRP A 439 41.45 -20.33 79.90
C TRP A 439 40.56 -20.46 78.66
N ARG A 440 39.59 -21.38 78.72
CA ARG A 440 38.62 -21.61 77.62
C ARG A 440 37.87 -20.35 77.21
N ASN A 441 37.50 -19.51 78.18
CA ASN A 441 36.64 -18.35 77.97
C ASN A 441 37.40 -17.02 77.89
N SER A 442 38.57 -16.91 78.54
CA SER A 442 39.30 -15.63 78.61
C SER A 442 40.17 -15.35 77.38
N GLY A 443 40.59 -16.38 76.64
CA GLY A 443 41.58 -16.23 75.58
C GLY A 443 42.94 -15.71 76.10
N GLY A 444 43.24 -15.97 77.37
CA GLY A 444 44.51 -15.59 77.99
C GLY A 444 45.71 -16.15 77.21
N ARG A 445 46.82 -15.42 77.22
CA ARG A 445 48.08 -15.77 76.52
C ARG A 445 49.19 -16.25 77.47
N HIS A 446 48.86 -16.39 78.76
CA HIS A 446 49.83 -16.65 79.81
C HIS A 446 49.28 -17.72 80.75
N PHE A 447 49.82 -18.93 80.69
CA PHE A 447 49.54 -19.99 81.65
C PHE A 447 50.48 -19.86 82.84
N ALA A 448 49.91 -19.81 84.05
CA ALA A 448 50.66 -19.75 85.30
C ALA A 448 49.94 -20.58 86.35
N GLU A 449 50.44 -21.80 86.61
CA GLU A 449 49.90 -22.70 87.63
C GLU A 449 51.04 -23.41 88.37
N THR A 450 50.77 -23.83 89.59
CA THR A 450 51.74 -24.52 90.44
C THR A 450 51.31 -25.97 90.66
N LEU A 451 52.18 -26.93 90.36
CA LEU A 451 51.97 -28.34 90.71
C LEU A 451 52.50 -28.60 92.12
N VAL A 452 51.65 -29.15 92.99
CA VAL A 452 51.98 -29.41 94.40
C VAL A 452 51.74 -30.88 94.75
N ALA A 453 52.69 -31.52 95.43
CA ALA A 453 52.51 -32.87 95.99
C ALA A 453 52.81 -32.90 97.49
N HIS A 454 51.91 -33.53 98.25
CA HIS A 454 52.02 -33.71 99.70
C HIS A 454 52.30 -35.18 100.00
N GLY A 455 53.57 -35.58 99.97
CA GLY A 455 54.00 -36.95 100.26
C GLY A 455 55.49 -37.01 100.60
N ILE A 456 55.88 -37.99 101.42
CA ILE A 456 57.27 -38.18 101.81
C ILE A 456 58.02 -38.88 100.67
N PHE A 457 59.14 -38.29 100.21
CA PHE A 457 59.99 -38.78 99.10
C PHE A 457 59.33 -38.83 97.72
N THR A 458 58.36 -37.96 97.45
CA THR A 458 57.68 -37.93 96.15
C THR A 458 58.32 -36.93 95.19
N ASN A 459 58.99 -37.42 94.16
CA ASN A 459 59.36 -36.59 93.01
C ASN A 459 58.09 -36.20 92.23
N ILE A 460 58.08 -35.02 91.63
CA ILE A 460 57.01 -34.58 90.74
C ILE A 460 57.57 -34.26 89.36
N TRP A 461 56.80 -34.55 88.33
CA TRP A 461 57.02 -34.08 86.97
C TRP A 461 55.71 -33.54 86.42
N ALA A 462 55.81 -32.69 85.40
CA ALA A 462 54.66 -32.34 84.59
C ALA A 462 55.04 -32.27 83.13
N THR A 463 54.09 -32.67 82.30
CA THR A 463 54.02 -32.25 80.92
C THR A 463 52.76 -31.42 80.74
N VAL A 464 52.90 -30.21 80.21
CA VAL A 464 51.78 -29.29 79.94
C VAL A 464 51.77 -28.99 78.45
N TRP A 465 50.65 -29.25 77.79
CA TRP A 465 50.39 -28.86 76.41
C TRP A 465 49.34 -27.77 76.38
N LEU A 466 49.68 -26.65 75.78
CA LEU A 466 48.77 -25.55 75.50
C LEU A 466 48.26 -25.72 74.07
N TYR A 467 46.95 -25.62 73.90
CA TYR A 467 46.28 -25.67 72.61
C TYR A 467 45.57 -24.35 72.33
N GLY A 468 45.72 -23.83 71.11
CA GLY A 468 44.94 -22.72 70.56
C GLY A 468 43.99 -23.22 69.47
N TRP A 469 43.02 -22.41 69.06
CA TRP A 469 42.26 -22.71 67.85
C TRP A 469 43.09 -22.39 66.62
N ARG A 470 43.01 -23.24 65.58
CA ARG A 470 43.71 -23.02 64.31
C ARG A 470 43.51 -21.61 63.75
N LYS A 471 42.28 -21.09 63.81
CA LYS A 471 41.96 -19.73 63.33
C LYS A 471 42.65 -18.60 64.09
N ASP A 472 42.92 -18.78 65.38
CA ASP A 472 43.58 -17.77 66.21
C ASP A 472 45.11 -17.79 65.99
N ILE A 473 45.65 -18.97 65.68
CA ILE A 473 47.06 -19.17 65.36
C ILE A 473 47.37 -18.60 63.98
N GLU A 474 46.52 -18.90 63.01
CA GLU A 474 46.67 -18.50 61.59
C GLU A 474 45.94 -17.19 61.26
N ALA A 475 45.62 -16.36 62.26
CA ALA A 475 44.80 -15.14 62.08
C ALA A 475 45.36 -14.17 61.01
N GLY A 476 46.69 -14.05 60.92
CA GLY A 476 47.35 -13.25 59.89
C GLY A 476 47.10 -13.81 58.48
N ARG A 477 47.26 -15.12 58.29
CA ARG A 477 46.98 -15.80 57.02
C ARG A 477 45.50 -15.74 56.66
N LEU A 478 44.60 -15.91 57.64
CA LEU A 478 43.15 -15.77 57.45
C LEU A 478 42.76 -14.38 56.99
N SER A 479 43.35 -13.32 57.54
CA SER A 479 43.09 -11.95 57.09
C SER A 479 43.52 -11.73 55.64
N THR A 480 44.70 -12.25 55.25
CA THR A 480 45.18 -12.18 53.87
C THR A 480 44.28 -12.97 52.93
N LEU A 481 43.94 -14.21 53.30
CA LEU A 481 43.04 -15.06 52.51
C LEU A 481 41.65 -14.45 52.35
N HIS A 482 41.12 -13.80 53.38
CA HIS A 482 39.85 -13.08 53.29
C HIS A 482 39.90 -11.97 52.24
N ALA A 483 40.96 -11.17 52.24
CA ALA A 483 41.14 -10.09 51.26
C ALA A 483 41.32 -10.65 49.83
N GLU A 484 42.17 -11.67 49.65
CA GLU A 484 42.40 -12.33 48.36
C GLU A 484 41.12 -12.99 47.83
N ARG A 485 40.34 -13.64 48.70
CA ARG A 485 39.04 -14.26 48.37
C ARG A 485 38.04 -13.21 47.92
N ASP A 486 37.91 -12.11 48.66
CA ASP A 486 36.96 -11.05 48.33
C ASP A 486 37.35 -10.37 47.00
N GLU A 487 38.65 -10.11 46.77
CA GLU A 487 39.15 -9.60 45.48
C GLU A 487 38.84 -10.56 44.33
N ALA A 488 39.08 -11.87 44.50
CA ALA A 488 38.75 -12.88 43.52
C ALA A 488 37.24 -12.92 43.23
N TRP A 489 36.39 -12.76 44.25
CA TRP A 489 34.94 -12.67 44.10
C TRP A 489 34.53 -11.44 43.30
N TYR A 490 35.05 -10.25 43.62
CA TYR A 490 34.75 -9.03 42.86
C TYR A 490 35.20 -9.13 41.41
N ALA A 491 36.38 -9.71 41.16
CA ALA A 491 36.88 -9.93 39.81
C ALA A 491 35.99 -10.91 39.02
N HIS A 492 35.49 -11.97 39.66
CA HIS A 492 34.52 -12.91 39.08
C HIS A 492 33.17 -12.23 38.79
N ALA A 493 32.62 -11.49 39.77
CA ALA A 493 31.35 -10.79 39.64
C ALA A 493 31.38 -9.75 38.51
N GLY A 494 32.46 -8.97 38.39
CA GLY A 494 32.63 -8.00 37.31
C GLY A 494 32.72 -8.65 35.92
N THR A 495 33.42 -9.79 35.80
CA THR A 495 33.43 -10.55 34.53
C THR A 495 32.04 -11.06 34.18
N ARG A 496 31.28 -11.58 35.15
CA ARG A 496 29.91 -12.06 34.94
C ARG A 496 28.98 -10.95 34.49
N GLU A 497 29.05 -9.78 35.12
CA GLU A 497 28.27 -8.62 34.71
C GLU A 497 28.55 -8.24 33.25
N ARG A 498 29.84 -8.24 32.86
CA ARG A 498 30.25 -7.96 31.48
C ARG A 498 29.74 -9.00 30.47
N ILE A 499 29.72 -10.28 30.82
CA ILE A 499 29.10 -11.33 30.00
C ILE A 499 27.62 -11.00 29.78
N CYS A 500 26.88 -10.68 30.85
CA CYS A 500 25.46 -10.33 30.74
C CYS A 500 25.20 -9.05 29.92
N GLU A 501 26.12 -8.08 29.91
CA GLU A 501 26.04 -6.91 29.02
C GLU A 501 26.20 -7.30 27.54
N ILE A 502 27.19 -8.13 27.23
CA ILE A 502 27.43 -8.64 25.87
C ILE A 502 26.24 -9.45 25.37
N GLU A 503 25.66 -10.31 26.20
CA GLU A 503 24.46 -11.09 25.85
C GLU A 503 23.27 -10.18 25.51
N ARG A 504 23.06 -9.10 26.28
CA ARG A 504 22.02 -8.09 25.99
C ARG A 504 22.27 -7.39 24.67
N ASP A 505 23.51 -7.00 24.38
CA ASP A 505 23.88 -6.37 23.12
C ASP A 505 23.71 -7.30 21.93
N MET A 506 24.10 -8.57 22.07
CA MET A 506 23.87 -9.61 21.07
C MET A 506 22.38 -9.80 20.79
N ALA A 507 21.54 -9.87 21.82
CA ALA A 507 20.09 -10.01 21.67
C ALA A 507 19.48 -8.82 20.90
N ARG A 508 19.88 -7.59 21.25
CA ARG A 508 19.47 -6.37 20.54
C ARG A 508 19.85 -6.41 19.07
N ARG A 509 21.08 -6.80 18.75
CA ARG A 509 21.56 -6.88 17.36
C ARG A 509 20.88 -7.98 16.56
N LYS A 510 20.62 -9.13 17.17
CA LYS A 510 19.81 -10.20 16.55
C LYS A 510 18.42 -9.69 16.18
N GLY A 511 17.76 -8.94 17.06
CA GLY A 511 16.48 -8.31 16.76
C GLY A 511 16.53 -7.34 15.56
N VAL A 512 17.59 -6.51 15.47
CA VAL A 512 17.80 -5.63 14.30
C VAL A 512 18.04 -6.44 13.03
N LYS A 513 18.87 -7.49 13.09
CA LYS A 513 19.13 -8.37 11.95
C LYS A 513 17.86 -9.06 11.45
N GLU A 514 17.03 -9.58 12.34
CA GLU A 514 15.75 -10.21 12.01
C GLU A 514 14.76 -9.23 11.37
N GLU A 515 14.73 -7.97 11.81
CA GLU A 515 13.95 -6.91 11.15
C GLU A 515 14.46 -6.66 9.73
N LEU A 516 15.78 -6.52 9.56
CA LEU A 516 16.40 -6.32 8.24
C LEU A 516 16.12 -7.49 7.29
N GLU A 517 16.13 -8.74 7.78
CA GLU A 517 15.79 -9.92 7.00
C GLU A 517 14.31 -9.92 6.58
N ARG A 518 13.39 -9.57 7.49
CA ARG A 518 11.96 -9.42 7.15
C ARG A 518 11.72 -8.36 6.07
N SER A 519 12.38 -7.21 6.17
CA SER A 519 12.25 -6.16 5.14
C SER A 519 12.85 -6.59 3.80
N ARG A 520 13.99 -7.30 3.79
CA ARG A 520 14.56 -7.89 2.57
C ARG A 520 13.55 -8.83 1.90
N ASP A 521 12.98 -9.75 2.67
CA ASP A 521 12.05 -10.75 2.14
C ASP A 521 10.76 -10.10 1.59
N ALA A 522 10.28 -9.03 2.22
CA ALA A 522 9.17 -8.23 1.72
C ALA A 522 9.49 -7.56 0.37
N VAL A 523 10.72 -7.01 0.20
CA VAL A 523 11.18 -6.45 -1.08
C VAL A 523 11.28 -7.54 -2.16
N GLU A 524 11.81 -8.72 -1.83
CA GLU A 524 11.89 -9.86 -2.77
C GLU A 524 10.51 -10.31 -3.25
N ALA A 525 9.55 -10.45 -2.34
CA ALA A 525 8.17 -10.78 -2.67
C ALA A 525 7.57 -9.74 -3.63
N ARG A 526 7.83 -8.45 -3.39
CA ARG A 526 7.33 -7.37 -4.23
C ARG A 526 7.97 -7.34 -5.62
N ILE A 527 9.25 -7.65 -5.73
CA ILE A 527 9.93 -7.85 -7.03
C ILE A 527 9.26 -8.98 -7.81
N ALA A 528 8.90 -10.09 -7.16
CA ALA A 528 8.22 -11.20 -7.80
C ALA A 528 6.81 -10.81 -8.30
N GLU A 529 6.06 -10.02 -7.53
CA GLU A 529 4.74 -9.51 -7.95
C GLU A 529 4.83 -8.60 -9.18
N LEU A 530 5.87 -7.77 -9.30
CA LEU A 530 6.12 -6.95 -10.49
C LEU A 530 6.41 -7.79 -11.74
N GLN A 531 6.75 -9.07 -11.62
CA GLN A 531 6.97 -9.95 -12.78
C GLN A 531 5.67 -10.49 -13.37
N ALA A 532 4.53 -10.36 -12.67
CA ALA A 532 3.25 -10.80 -13.20
C ALA A 532 2.92 -10.09 -14.53
N ASP A 533 2.31 -10.78 -15.50
CA ASP A 533 1.95 -10.15 -16.78
C ASP A 533 0.76 -9.20 -16.71
N ARG A 534 0.07 -9.18 -15.57
CA ARG A 534 -1.19 -8.48 -15.37
C ARG A 534 -1.16 -7.66 -14.07
N ILE A 535 -1.84 -6.52 -14.06
CA ILE A 535 -2.10 -5.76 -12.83
C ILE A 535 -3.39 -6.31 -12.20
N PRO A 536 -3.37 -6.71 -10.92
CA PRO A 536 -4.55 -7.26 -10.25
C PRO A 536 -5.71 -6.26 -10.20
N LEU A 537 -6.94 -6.76 -10.28
CA LEU A 537 -8.15 -5.94 -10.26
C LEU A 537 -8.25 -5.02 -9.04
N GLN A 538 -7.93 -5.56 -7.87
CA GLN A 538 -7.99 -4.83 -6.61
C GLN A 538 -7.08 -3.58 -6.65
N VAL A 539 -5.89 -3.71 -7.25
CA VAL A 539 -4.95 -2.60 -7.41
C VAL A 539 -5.55 -1.52 -8.34
N ILE A 540 -6.23 -1.91 -9.41
CA ILE A 540 -6.90 -0.99 -10.34
C ILE A 540 -8.07 -0.27 -9.65
N GLN A 541 -8.87 -0.98 -8.86
CA GLN A 541 -10.00 -0.41 -8.13
C GLN A 541 -9.55 0.61 -7.08
N GLU A 542 -8.51 0.28 -6.32
CA GLU A 542 -8.01 1.14 -5.24
C GLU A 542 -7.13 2.29 -5.75
N ARG A 543 -6.34 2.05 -6.82
CA ARG A 543 -5.21 2.91 -7.21
C ARG A 543 -5.05 3.11 -8.72
N GLY A 544 -6.06 2.75 -9.52
CA GLY A 544 -5.99 2.80 -10.99
C GLY A 544 -5.67 4.18 -11.57
N HIS A 545 -6.00 5.27 -10.87
CA HIS A 545 -5.66 6.63 -11.29
C HIS A 545 -4.16 6.91 -11.33
N TYR A 546 -3.36 6.17 -10.55
CA TYR A 546 -1.89 6.27 -10.58
C TYR A 546 -1.26 5.41 -11.69
N LEU A 547 -1.96 4.36 -12.12
CA LEU A 547 -1.46 3.42 -13.13
C LEU A 547 -1.52 4.01 -14.54
N GLY A 548 -2.50 4.88 -14.82
CA GLY A 548 -2.62 5.58 -16.09
C GLY A 548 -1.64 6.74 -16.29
N THR A 549 -0.44 6.69 -15.69
CA THR A 549 0.53 7.80 -15.73
C THR A 549 1.86 7.36 -16.35
N ALA A 550 2.53 8.25 -17.08
CA ALA A 550 3.89 7.99 -17.59
C ALA A 550 4.99 8.17 -16.54
N SER A 551 4.62 8.45 -15.27
CA SER A 551 5.54 8.69 -14.18
C SER A 551 5.82 7.37 -13.46
N VAL A 552 7.08 6.94 -13.47
CA VAL A 552 7.54 5.74 -12.74
C VAL A 552 7.20 5.81 -11.25
N ILE A 553 7.25 7.01 -10.67
CA ILE A 553 6.92 7.29 -9.27
C ILE A 553 5.44 7.12 -8.98
N SER A 554 4.58 7.70 -9.84
CA SER A 554 3.14 7.53 -9.68
C SER A 554 2.77 6.06 -9.89
N TYR A 555 3.34 5.42 -10.90
CA TYR A 555 3.15 4.01 -11.16
C TYR A 555 3.61 3.11 -9.99
N SER A 556 4.77 3.37 -9.37
CA SER A 556 5.24 2.62 -8.20
C SER A 556 4.27 2.73 -7.03
N TYR A 557 3.75 3.94 -6.77
CA TYR A 557 2.71 4.15 -5.75
C TYR A 557 1.39 3.43 -6.09
N GLY A 558 1.01 3.46 -7.36
CA GLY A 558 -0.12 2.72 -7.91
C GLY A 558 0.01 1.21 -7.68
N MET A 559 1.21 0.68 -7.86
CA MET A 559 1.55 -0.71 -7.54
C MET A 559 1.71 -0.95 -6.04
N GLY A 560 1.66 0.09 -5.21
CA GLY A 560 1.78 0.04 -3.75
C GLY A 560 3.17 -0.16 -3.21
N ILE A 561 4.17 0.32 -3.93
CA ILE A 561 5.56 0.35 -3.49
C ILE A 561 5.74 1.68 -2.76
N THR A 562 6.02 1.62 -1.46
CA THR A 562 6.21 2.79 -0.59
C THR A 562 7.69 3.15 -0.46
N GLU A 563 7.97 4.34 0.09
CA GLU A 563 9.33 4.85 0.33
C GLU A 563 10.17 3.91 1.23
N ASP A 564 9.54 3.20 2.17
CA ASP A 564 10.21 2.21 3.02
C ASP A 564 10.78 1.01 2.23
N VAL A 565 10.21 0.75 1.05
CA VAL A 565 10.54 -0.38 0.18
C VAL A 565 11.47 0.06 -0.96
N LEU A 566 11.38 1.31 -1.38
CA LEU A 566 12.12 1.87 -2.50
C LEU A 566 12.70 3.23 -2.14
N ASP A 567 14.04 3.33 -2.16
CA ASP A 567 14.71 4.62 -2.14
C ASP A 567 14.41 5.35 -3.45
N MET A 568 13.54 6.36 -3.37
CA MET A 568 13.04 7.12 -4.51
C MET A 568 14.16 7.84 -5.26
N SER A 569 15.31 8.08 -4.62
CA SER A 569 16.50 8.64 -5.28
C SER A 569 17.13 7.71 -6.32
N LEU A 570 16.82 6.41 -6.24
CA LEU A 570 17.29 5.40 -7.19
C LEU A 570 16.44 5.32 -8.46
N LEU A 571 15.24 5.91 -8.46
CA LEU A 571 14.46 6.06 -9.68
C LEU A 571 15.06 7.19 -10.52
N PRO A 572 15.07 7.09 -11.86
CA PRO A 572 15.50 8.18 -12.72
C PRO A 572 14.56 9.38 -12.51
N THR A 573 14.99 10.31 -11.65
CA THR A 573 14.29 11.56 -11.33
C THR A 573 14.51 12.63 -12.39
N ALA A 574 15.34 12.37 -13.41
CA ALA A 574 15.69 13.36 -14.40
C ALA A 574 14.49 13.67 -15.33
N PRO A 575 13.86 14.86 -15.26
CA PRO A 575 13.55 15.51 -16.51
C PRO A 575 14.89 15.66 -17.22
N ASP A 576 14.97 15.23 -18.48
CA ASP A 576 16.10 15.50 -19.36
C ASP A 576 16.65 16.90 -19.05
N ALA A 577 17.93 17.02 -18.69
CA ALA A 577 18.54 18.32 -18.42
C ALA A 577 18.39 19.24 -19.65
N SER A 578 18.27 18.65 -20.84
CA SER A 578 17.89 19.33 -22.08
C SER A 578 16.44 19.83 -22.06
N ALA A 579 15.48 19.10 -21.49
CA ALA A 579 14.09 19.56 -21.34
C ALA A 579 13.96 20.70 -20.32
N LYS A 580 14.72 20.66 -19.21
CA LYS A 580 14.79 21.78 -18.25
C LYS A 580 15.40 23.02 -18.91
N SER A 581 16.54 22.86 -19.58
CA SER A 581 17.19 23.97 -20.29
C SER A 581 16.36 24.48 -21.47
N ALA A 582 15.73 23.60 -22.25
CA ALA A 582 14.86 23.96 -23.38
C ALA A 582 13.57 24.64 -22.91
N ALA A 583 12.99 24.24 -21.78
CA ALA A 583 11.87 24.94 -21.18
C ALA A 583 12.28 26.34 -20.69
N LEU A 584 13.44 26.46 -20.02
CA LEU A 584 13.97 27.75 -19.56
C LEU A 584 14.37 28.66 -20.73
N GLU A 585 14.92 28.12 -21.81
CA GLU A 585 15.36 28.86 -22.99
C GLU A 585 14.17 29.30 -23.86
N LYS A 586 13.18 28.41 -24.04
CA LYS A 586 11.90 28.75 -24.70
C LYS A 586 11.11 29.77 -23.89
N TYR A 587 11.17 29.72 -22.56
CA TYR A 587 10.54 30.71 -21.69
C TYR A 587 11.29 32.05 -21.69
N ARG A 588 12.64 32.05 -21.64
CA ARG A 588 13.45 33.28 -21.81
C ARG A 588 13.18 33.94 -23.16
N GLY A 589 13.11 33.17 -24.24
CA GLY A 589 12.76 33.69 -25.56
C GLY A 589 11.36 34.34 -25.57
N ARG A 590 10.40 33.75 -24.86
CA ARG A 590 9.03 34.29 -24.75
C ARG A 590 8.95 35.54 -23.85
N VAL A 591 9.74 35.61 -22.79
CA VAL A 591 9.88 36.79 -21.92
C VAL A 591 10.58 37.93 -22.67
N GLU A 592 11.55 37.64 -23.54
CA GLU A 592 12.16 38.64 -24.43
C GLU A 592 11.18 39.11 -25.51
N GLU A 593 10.30 38.23 -26.02
CA GLU A 593 9.21 38.60 -26.92
C GLU A 593 8.14 39.48 -26.26
N LEU A 594 7.83 39.24 -24.98
CA LEU A 594 6.86 40.00 -24.18
C LEU A 594 7.45 41.27 -23.54
N GLY A 595 8.78 41.35 -23.40
CA GLY A 595 9.51 42.46 -22.76
C GLY A 595 9.53 43.80 -23.50
N LYS A 596 8.59 44.05 -24.43
CA LYS A 596 8.46 45.35 -25.11
C LYS A 596 7.57 46.34 -24.36
N ASP A 597 6.84 45.90 -23.32
CA ASP A 597 6.05 46.77 -22.46
C ASP A 597 6.47 46.62 -20.98
N LYS A 598 7.08 47.67 -20.42
CA LYS A 598 7.66 47.66 -19.06
C LYS A 598 6.63 47.40 -17.96
N THR A 599 5.35 47.61 -18.27
CA THR A 599 4.25 47.54 -17.31
C THR A 599 3.80 46.10 -17.02
N GLU A 600 3.92 45.18 -18.00
CA GLU A 600 3.63 43.75 -17.83
C GLU A 600 4.78 43.01 -17.12
N GLN A 601 6.02 43.48 -17.29
CA GLN A 601 7.20 42.86 -16.70
C GLN A 601 7.17 42.85 -15.17
N THR A 602 6.63 43.91 -14.54
CA THR A 602 6.51 44.00 -13.08
C THR A 602 5.38 43.15 -12.51
N GLN A 603 4.34 42.87 -13.32
CA GLN A 603 3.22 42.00 -12.92
C GLN A 603 3.58 40.52 -13.00
N LEU A 604 4.50 40.15 -13.91
CA LEU A 604 5.00 38.78 -14.07
C LEU A 604 6.15 38.43 -13.11
N GLU A 605 6.82 39.42 -12.52
CA GLU A 605 7.97 39.21 -11.62
C GLU A 605 7.58 38.53 -10.29
N GLY A 606 6.35 38.77 -9.81
CA GLY A 606 5.79 38.11 -8.63
C GLY A 606 5.49 36.62 -8.86
N PRO A 607 4.70 36.26 -9.88
CA PRO A 607 4.51 34.88 -10.33
C PRO A 607 5.83 34.17 -10.67
N TYR A 608 6.81 34.88 -11.25
CA TYR A 608 8.15 34.36 -11.53
C TYR A 608 8.89 33.94 -10.25
N LYS A 609 8.95 34.80 -9.23
CA LYS A 609 9.59 34.46 -7.95
C LYS A 609 8.82 33.36 -7.20
N ALA A 610 7.50 33.30 -7.34
CA ALA A 610 6.69 32.24 -6.74
C ALA A 610 6.88 30.88 -7.43
N ALA A 611 6.92 30.84 -8.76
CA ALA A 611 7.18 29.62 -9.53
C ALA A 611 8.64 29.14 -9.34
N GLU A 612 9.60 30.06 -9.30
CA GLU A 612 11.00 29.75 -9.00
C GLU A 612 11.17 29.24 -7.56
N ALA A 613 10.51 29.86 -6.58
CA ALA A 613 10.48 29.39 -5.20
C ALA A 613 9.80 28.01 -5.08
N MET A 614 8.69 27.77 -5.79
CA MET A 614 8.03 26.46 -5.81
C MET A 614 8.90 25.38 -6.45
N VAL A 615 9.55 25.67 -7.59
CA VAL A 615 10.50 24.75 -8.21
C VAL A 615 11.69 24.47 -7.30
N ASN A 616 12.22 25.50 -6.63
CA ASN A 616 13.34 25.33 -5.70
C ASN A 616 12.92 24.60 -4.41
N VAL A 617 11.74 24.83 -3.86
CA VAL A 617 11.21 24.13 -2.66
C VAL A 617 10.88 22.66 -2.99
N VAL A 618 10.32 22.42 -4.17
CA VAL A 618 10.00 21.06 -4.64
C VAL A 618 11.26 20.27 -5.03
N LEU A 619 12.32 20.94 -5.49
CA LEU A 619 13.60 20.30 -5.80
C LEU A 619 14.57 20.22 -4.59
N ALA A 620 14.37 21.04 -3.54
CA ALA A 620 15.30 21.12 -2.41
C ALA A 620 14.96 20.20 -1.23
N ARG A 621 13.80 19.52 -1.23
CA ARG A 621 13.47 18.52 -0.20
C ARG A 621 12.75 17.33 -0.79
N ASP A 622 13.33 16.15 -0.58
CA ASP A 622 12.79 14.81 -0.81
C ASP A 622 11.54 14.52 0.05
N THR A 623 10.53 15.39 -0.01
CA THR A 623 9.29 15.23 0.75
C THR A 623 8.12 15.50 -0.16
N CYS A 624 7.45 14.39 -0.51
CA CYS A 624 6.07 14.25 -0.93
C CYS A 624 5.47 15.37 -1.78
N ARG A 625 5.23 15.10 -3.07
CA ARG A 625 4.04 15.60 -3.81
C ARG A 625 3.96 15.08 -5.26
N ALA A 626 4.08 13.77 -5.47
CA ALA A 626 3.92 13.16 -6.79
C ALA A 626 2.59 13.57 -7.47
N GLY A 627 1.50 13.71 -6.71
CA GLY A 627 0.20 14.17 -7.24
C GLY A 627 0.17 15.64 -7.66
N LEU A 628 0.73 16.55 -6.85
CA LEU A 628 0.77 17.97 -7.17
C LEU A 628 1.75 18.26 -8.32
N PHE A 629 2.88 17.54 -8.34
CA PHE A 629 3.85 17.63 -9.41
C PHE A 629 3.32 17.03 -10.71
N ALA A 630 2.58 15.93 -10.65
CA ALA A 630 1.91 15.35 -11.83
C ALA A 630 0.82 16.29 -12.35
N ALA A 631 -0.04 16.84 -11.48
CA ALA A 631 -1.06 17.80 -11.88
C ALA A 631 -0.44 19.08 -12.50
N LEU A 632 0.63 19.60 -11.90
CA LEU A 632 1.40 20.73 -12.41
C LEU A 632 2.00 20.42 -13.78
N THR A 633 2.71 19.29 -13.91
CA THR A 633 3.39 18.89 -15.15
C THR A 633 2.39 18.61 -16.26
N MET A 634 1.28 17.94 -15.96
CA MET A 634 0.21 17.66 -16.91
C MET A 634 -0.52 18.92 -17.37
N SER A 635 -0.82 19.84 -16.45
CA SER A 635 -1.50 21.09 -16.78
C SER A 635 -0.60 22.00 -17.62
N ILE A 636 0.69 22.11 -17.26
CA ILE A 636 1.68 22.85 -18.06
C ILE A 636 1.84 22.25 -19.46
N ALA A 637 1.87 20.93 -19.58
CA ALA A 637 1.96 20.24 -20.86
C ALA A 637 0.70 20.45 -21.73
N GLN A 638 -0.48 20.51 -21.10
CA GLN A 638 -1.76 20.60 -21.80
C GLN A 638 -2.13 22.03 -22.20
N PHE A 639 -1.96 23.00 -21.31
CA PHE A 639 -2.46 24.37 -21.51
C PHE A 639 -1.34 25.38 -21.82
N GLY A 640 -0.08 24.96 -21.73
CA GLY A 640 1.06 25.86 -21.76
C GLY A 640 1.26 26.55 -20.40
N HIS A 641 2.53 26.74 -20.01
CA HIS A 641 2.89 27.24 -18.68
C HIS A 641 2.32 28.62 -18.29
N ASP A 642 1.88 29.42 -19.27
CA ASP A 642 1.29 30.76 -19.06
C ASP A 642 -0.24 30.80 -19.14
N SER A 643 -0.91 29.66 -19.30
CA SER A 643 -2.37 29.65 -19.35
C SER A 643 -2.95 29.81 -17.95
N GLU A 644 -3.92 30.73 -17.81
CA GLU A 644 -4.72 30.90 -16.60
C GLU A 644 -5.33 29.58 -16.13
N ALA A 645 -5.67 28.69 -17.06
CA ALA A 645 -6.18 27.35 -16.80
C ALA A 645 -5.18 26.43 -16.06
N VAL A 646 -3.87 26.65 -16.19
CA VAL A 646 -2.86 25.93 -15.39
C VAL A 646 -2.98 26.32 -13.93
N TRP A 647 -3.08 27.62 -13.66
CA TRP A 647 -3.20 28.15 -12.32
C TRP A 647 -4.54 27.75 -11.69
N GLU A 648 -5.64 27.87 -12.42
CA GLU A 648 -6.95 27.38 -11.97
C GLU A 648 -6.92 25.89 -11.63
N ARG A 649 -6.23 25.05 -12.41
CA ARG A 649 -6.12 23.62 -12.13
C ARG A 649 -5.23 23.31 -10.93
N ILE A 650 -4.12 24.04 -10.75
CA ILE A 650 -3.27 23.93 -9.55
C ILE A 650 -4.07 24.36 -8.32
N PHE A 651 -4.81 25.47 -8.38
CA PHE A 651 -5.63 25.94 -7.28
C PHE A 651 -6.77 24.97 -6.97
N ALA A 652 -7.42 24.39 -7.99
CA ALA A 652 -8.44 23.36 -7.79
C ALA A 652 -7.87 22.10 -7.12
N GLU A 653 -6.67 21.65 -7.49
CA GLU A 653 -6.03 20.50 -6.83
C GLU A 653 -5.51 20.82 -5.43
N LEU A 654 -5.04 22.06 -5.19
CA LEU A 654 -4.70 22.53 -3.86
C LEU A 654 -5.95 22.61 -2.96
N GLU A 655 -7.07 23.09 -3.51
CA GLU A 655 -8.38 23.13 -2.84
C GLU A 655 -8.91 21.70 -2.59
N GLU A 656 -8.73 20.78 -3.53
CA GLU A 656 -9.08 19.37 -3.37
C GLU A 656 -8.21 18.67 -2.31
N CYS A 657 -6.90 18.96 -2.29
CA CYS A 657 -5.99 18.50 -1.23
C CYS A 657 -6.39 19.07 0.14
N TYR A 658 -6.71 20.36 0.21
CA TYR A 658 -7.19 21.01 1.44
C TYR A 658 -8.49 20.40 1.95
N THR A 659 -9.45 20.15 1.06
CA THR A 659 -10.77 19.63 1.41
C THR A 659 -10.77 18.14 1.73
N LYS A 660 -9.88 17.34 1.11
CA LYS A 660 -9.76 15.89 1.38
C LYS A 660 -8.86 15.55 2.56
N ASP A 661 -7.84 16.36 2.84
CA ASP A 661 -6.85 16.09 3.91
C ASP A 661 -6.33 17.39 4.55
N SER A 662 -7.22 18.07 5.27
CA SER A 662 -6.93 19.34 5.96
C SER A 662 -5.71 19.29 6.91
N GLN A 663 -5.41 18.14 7.51
CA GLN A 663 -4.25 18.01 8.42
C GLN A 663 -2.91 18.05 7.66
N ASN A 664 -2.85 17.48 6.45
CA ASN A 664 -1.67 17.60 5.59
C ASN A 664 -1.54 19.00 5.00
N TRP A 665 -2.65 19.70 4.79
CA TRP A 665 -2.63 21.09 4.35
C TRP A 665 -2.06 22.02 5.42
N ASP A 666 -2.48 21.87 6.67
CA ASP A 666 -1.96 22.69 7.77
C ASP A 666 -0.45 22.51 7.93
N ARG A 667 0.06 21.27 7.80
CA ARG A 667 1.51 20.98 7.74
C ARG A 667 2.21 21.59 6.54
N PHE A 668 1.57 21.61 5.37
CA PHE A 668 2.12 22.25 4.18
C PHE A 668 2.24 23.77 4.35
N VAL A 669 1.22 24.38 4.94
CA VAL A 669 1.22 25.82 5.26
C VAL A 669 2.24 26.14 6.34
N GLU A 670 2.48 25.26 7.32
CA GLU A 670 3.56 25.42 8.31
C GLU A 670 4.97 25.26 7.72
N LEU A 671 5.11 24.64 6.54
CA LEU A 671 6.39 24.41 5.85
C LEU A 671 6.74 25.49 4.82
N LEU A 672 5.76 26.31 4.40
CA LEU A 672 5.95 27.52 3.58
C LEU A 672 6.32 28.72 4.48
#